data_AF-D1B1M7-F1
#
_entry.id   AF-D1B1M7-F1
#
_cell.length_a   1.000
_cell.length_b   1.000
_cell.length_c   1.000
_cell.angle_alpha   90.00
_cell.angle_beta   90.00
_cell.angle_gamma   90.00
#
_symmetry.space_group_name_H-M   'P 1'
#
loop_
_entity.id
_entity.type
_entity.pdbx_description
1 polymer ?
#
loop_
_entity_poly.entity_id
_entity_poly.type
_entity_poly.pdbx_seq_one_letter_code
_entity_poly.pdbx_strand_id
1 'polypeptide(L)'
;MRVTDSLLFNNSMRNYRTSSQKLYDVNQQIHSGSKIQQSYQDTSVYIDAMRLNYEITTLEQSIESSSKAKSFANNIDTTLNSFTSKLDEFKTKLTQAANASNSQTSLEAIANDLEAYKEELINLANTSINGQFLFSGSALSTKPISADGTYNGNAESLTAVVGSGVELTYNVDGKSLFLGKDSDYSKVVSTNVAMYNQTKLHPSIMDASGTDTSSSEVYLTGTDTIRDMVGDTDSDTTNDPNALFYLSGRDTAGETFATKIEMSTTSSVEDLMERIGQAYGNTSTNTLVDVSMNARGQIEVKDLTTGNQVLEMNLFGAVDRDAAAGTAGNANQTDINALLASSNVDIIAFNASDYVSTNSATTIRSRADSYNAGVYRIGYELQTAEGSVAKATTLLSDIMPEADNILVGATPLSITATTTVQDLMSAIEAEYSLGAGSVRIENGQIIADDATGTLDATLIARDASNTPTAGFSIPDAINYTQRGFEKDGNELTSNVSQVVKETNEYATQATKLSAVAGTDTLDGKALNIDYKTLNGLRHSATINLSDAGSSVDVDTDNDGVVDATFSILDGSGNVTKADDVSYQQLSDIVSMLTSGTIPTNGVPTATSTDLEEYQYAIKTAQNSVEVGLDQQGRLSLMDKTASESKIEFSLSDSDAHTFDGTSSTALSFMANDSVTIESPSVNMFEQLDTMIEAVRSGNFRMDSTSSDPRNIGIQNALAQLDHITDHVTKAHTQIGALSNALTETQARAETLKVNVTTVQTEIVGIDLAEAYLELTQVSNSYEAMLSAIAKVNSMSLLDYM
;
A
#
# COMPACT_ATOMS: atom_id res chain seq x y z
N MET A 1 -64.88 51.93 75.09
CA MET A 1 -63.70 51.28 74.47
C MET A 1 -64.02 49.83 74.10
N ARG A 2 -64.84 49.57 73.07
CA ARG A 2 -65.20 48.20 72.63
C ARG A 2 -64.57 47.79 71.29
N VAL A 3 -63.67 48.63 70.77
CA VAL A 3 -62.94 48.41 69.51
C VAL A 3 -61.44 48.15 69.77
N THR A 4 -60.95 48.40 70.99
CA THR A 4 -59.53 48.26 71.35
C THR A 4 -59.11 46.80 71.62
N ASP A 5 -59.94 45.99 72.29
CA ASP A 5 -59.61 44.59 72.62
C ASP A 5 -59.58 43.69 71.39
N SER A 6 -60.51 43.87 70.45
CA SER A 6 -60.48 43.13 69.18
C SER A 6 -59.26 43.50 68.34
N LEU A 7 -58.82 44.76 68.37
CA LEU A 7 -57.63 45.21 67.64
C LEU A 7 -56.34 44.69 68.30
N LEU A 8 -56.27 44.69 69.64
CA LEU A 8 -55.14 44.16 70.41
C LEU A 8 -55.01 42.63 70.24
N PHE A 9 -56.14 41.92 70.25
CA PHE A 9 -56.21 40.48 70.01
C PHE A 9 -55.83 40.15 68.56
N ASN A 10 -56.37 40.86 67.57
CA ASN A 10 -56.02 40.64 66.17
C ASN A 10 -54.54 40.97 65.89
N ASN A 11 -54.00 42.03 66.48
CA ASN A 11 -52.56 42.34 66.38
C ASN A 11 -51.71 41.28 67.09
N SER A 12 -52.10 40.82 68.28
CA SER A 12 -51.37 39.76 68.99
C SER A 12 -51.43 38.43 68.24
N MET A 13 -52.57 38.09 67.63
CA MET A 13 -52.74 36.91 66.79
C MET A 13 -51.94 37.01 65.48
N ARG A 14 -51.85 38.20 64.89
CA ARG A 14 -51.00 38.46 63.71
C ARG A 14 -49.53 38.33 64.06
N ASN A 15 -49.10 38.88 65.20
CA ASN A 15 -47.73 38.76 65.70
C ASN A 15 -47.39 37.32 66.07
N TYR A 16 -48.31 36.59 66.70
CA TYR A 16 -48.18 35.16 66.98
C TYR A 16 -47.99 34.35 65.69
N ARG A 17 -48.85 34.56 64.69
CA ARG A 17 -48.73 33.88 63.38
C ARG A 17 -47.39 34.21 62.70
N THR A 18 -46.95 35.47 62.78
CA THR A 18 -45.67 35.91 62.22
C THR A 18 -44.48 35.27 62.94
N SER A 19 -44.51 35.21 64.27
CA SER A 19 -43.45 34.61 65.07
C SER A 19 -43.42 33.09 64.95
N SER A 20 -44.59 32.44 64.83
CA SER A 20 -44.71 31.01 64.54
C SER A 20 -44.16 30.66 63.16
N GLN A 21 -44.44 31.49 62.15
CA GLN A 21 -43.89 31.31 60.81
C GLN A 21 -42.38 31.50 60.82
N LYS A 22 -41.88 32.55 61.48
CA LYS A 22 -40.44 32.81 61.56
C LYS A 22 -39.69 31.73 62.34
N LEU A 23 -40.28 31.17 63.40
CA LEU A 23 -39.73 30.02 64.12
C LEU A 23 -39.65 28.79 63.22
N TYR A 24 -40.68 28.53 62.42
CA TYR A 24 -40.70 27.45 61.44
C TYR A 24 -39.61 27.65 60.37
N ASP A 25 -39.48 28.87 59.84
CA ASP A 25 -38.50 29.18 58.79
C ASP A 25 -37.06 29.01 59.30
N VAL A 26 -36.71 29.57 60.47
CA VAL A 26 -35.37 29.42 61.07
C VAL A 26 -35.08 27.95 61.41
N ASN A 27 -36.07 27.21 61.91
CA ASN A 27 -35.92 25.78 62.17
C ASN A 27 -35.65 24.99 60.87
N GLN A 28 -36.34 25.31 59.77
CA GLN A 28 -36.10 24.70 58.46
C GLN A 28 -34.73 25.08 57.88
N GLN A 29 -34.30 26.32 58.04
CA GLN A 29 -32.98 26.78 57.61
C GLN A 29 -31.86 26.06 58.38
N ILE A 30 -32.00 25.89 59.70
CA ILE A 30 -31.06 25.11 60.52
C ILE A 30 -31.05 23.64 60.09
N HIS A 31 -32.22 23.04 59.84
CA HIS A 31 -32.30 21.65 59.39
C HIS A 31 -31.70 21.43 57.99
N SER A 32 -31.84 22.39 57.08
CA SER A 32 -31.31 22.31 55.71
C SER A 32 -29.90 22.85 55.54
N GLY A 33 -29.35 23.54 56.53
CA GLY A 33 -28.04 24.20 56.45
C GLY A 33 -27.97 25.34 55.42
N SER A 34 -29.11 25.78 54.87
CA SER A 34 -29.19 26.77 53.78
C SER A 34 -30.00 27.99 54.21
N LYS A 35 -29.54 29.19 53.83
CA LYS A 35 -30.21 30.48 54.05
C LYS A 35 -31.55 30.54 53.30
N ILE A 36 -31.63 29.93 52.13
CA ILE A 36 -32.84 29.88 51.30
C ILE A 36 -33.13 28.46 50.83
N GLN A 37 -34.41 28.14 50.66
CA GLN A 37 -34.92 26.92 50.03
C GLN A 37 -35.81 27.21 48.82
N GLN A 38 -36.40 28.41 48.74
CA GLN A 38 -37.39 28.78 47.73
C GLN A 38 -37.06 30.13 47.09
N SER A 39 -37.41 30.30 45.82
CA SER A 39 -37.08 31.50 45.02
C SER A 39 -37.68 32.81 45.54
N TYR A 40 -38.78 32.73 46.29
CA TYR A 40 -39.45 33.90 46.88
C TYR A 40 -38.76 34.43 48.13
N GLN A 41 -37.84 33.65 48.75
CA GLN A 41 -37.18 34.04 50.00
C GLN A 41 -36.06 35.05 49.77
N ASP A 42 -35.25 34.83 48.73
CA ASP A 42 -34.32 35.83 48.18
C ASP A 42 -34.04 35.50 46.71
N THR A 43 -34.59 36.30 45.81
CA THR A 43 -34.48 36.06 44.37
C THR A 43 -33.04 36.21 43.86
N SER A 44 -32.22 37.08 44.46
CA SER A 44 -30.84 37.32 44.01
C SER A 44 -29.95 36.14 44.38
N VAL A 45 -29.99 35.73 45.66
CA VAL A 45 -29.26 34.56 46.16
C VAL A 45 -29.71 33.30 45.45
N TYR A 46 -31.00 33.17 45.12
CA TYR A 46 -31.52 32.03 44.36
C TYR A 46 -30.99 31.98 42.92
N ILE A 47 -30.90 33.12 42.22
CA ILE A 47 -30.32 33.20 40.87
C ILE A 47 -28.84 32.81 40.89
N ASP A 48 -28.06 33.34 41.84
CA ASP A 48 -26.65 32.97 41.99
C ASP A 48 -26.49 31.49 42.34
N ALA A 49 -27.32 30.96 43.25
CA ALA A 49 -27.32 29.54 43.59
C ALA A 49 -27.64 28.65 42.38
N MET A 50 -28.59 29.06 41.52
CA MET A 50 -28.90 28.35 40.28
C MET A 50 -27.74 28.37 39.29
N ARG A 51 -27.10 29.54 39.09
CA ARG A 51 -25.92 29.66 38.21
C ARG A 51 -24.78 28.77 38.70
N LEU A 52 -24.45 28.82 40.00
CA LEU A 52 -23.38 28.02 40.59
C LEU A 52 -23.71 26.52 40.57
N ASN A 53 -24.97 26.13 40.81
CA ASN A 53 -25.39 24.73 40.63
C ASN A 53 -25.21 24.27 39.18
N TYR A 54 -25.61 25.10 38.20
CA TYR A 54 -25.40 24.80 36.79
C TYR A 54 -23.90 24.63 36.50
N GLU A 55 -23.05 25.53 36.98
CA GLU A 55 -21.59 25.41 36.86
C GLU A 55 -21.07 24.10 37.49
N ILE A 56 -21.49 23.74 38.71
CA ILE A 56 -21.11 22.48 39.37
C ILE A 56 -21.53 21.27 38.52
N THR A 57 -22.78 21.22 38.04
CA THR A 57 -23.28 20.13 37.21
C THR A 57 -22.50 20.02 35.89
N THR A 58 -22.18 21.15 35.24
CA THR A 58 -21.35 21.12 34.03
C THR A 58 -19.93 20.63 34.30
N LEU A 59 -19.33 21.01 35.44
CA LEU A 59 -18.03 20.50 35.86
C LEU A 59 -18.08 19.01 36.20
N GLU A 60 -19.15 18.53 36.83
CA GLU A 60 -19.37 17.09 37.09
C GLU A 60 -19.44 16.29 35.79
N GLN A 61 -20.23 16.75 34.81
CA GLN A 61 -20.30 16.12 33.50
C GLN A 61 -18.93 16.09 32.81
N SER A 62 -18.17 17.19 32.91
CA SER A 62 -16.81 17.29 32.37
C SER A 62 -15.85 16.31 33.04
N ILE A 63 -15.90 16.17 34.37
CA ILE A 63 -15.08 15.21 35.12
C ILE A 63 -15.43 13.77 34.71
N GLU A 64 -16.73 13.45 34.60
CA GLU A 64 -17.18 12.12 34.19
C GLU A 64 -16.75 11.79 32.75
N SER A 65 -16.96 12.72 31.81
CA SER A 65 -16.54 12.55 30.41
C SER A 65 -15.02 12.39 30.29
N SER A 66 -14.25 13.23 30.98
CA SER A 66 -12.78 13.14 31.03
C SER A 66 -12.31 11.83 31.64
N SER A 67 -12.98 11.34 32.69
CA SER A 67 -12.63 10.08 33.35
C SER A 67 -12.85 8.88 32.43
N LYS A 68 -13.97 8.85 31.67
CA LYS A 68 -14.24 7.81 30.67
C LYS A 68 -13.21 7.85 29.54
N ALA A 69 -12.94 9.03 28.99
CA ALA A 69 -11.95 9.26 27.95
C ALA A 69 -10.54 8.82 28.41
N LYS A 70 -10.13 9.22 29.61
CA LYS A 70 -8.85 8.82 30.22
C LYS A 70 -8.75 7.30 30.41
N SER A 71 -9.85 6.67 30.84
CA SER A 71 -9.88 5.22 31.02
C SER A 71 -9.69 4.52 29.67
N PHE A 72 -10.32 5.01 28.60
CA PHE A 72 -10.13 4.49 27.25
C PHE A 72 -8.69 4.70 26.76
N ALA A 73 -8.15 5.92 26.89
CA ALA A 73 -6.78 6.25 26.51
C ALA A 73 -5.74 5.38 27.26
N ASN A 74 -5.92 5.14 28.57
CA ASN A 74 -5.04 4.27 29.35
C ASN A 74 -5.10 2.80 28.91
N ASN A 75 -6.26 2.32 28.43
CA ASN A 75 -6.35 0.98 27.87
C ASN A 75 -5.58 0.90 26.56
N ILE A 76 -5.70 1.91 25.67
CA ILE A 76 -4.90 1.99 24.45
C ILE A 76 -3.40 2.02 24.78
N ASP A 77 -2.98 2.89 25.70
CA ASP A 77 -1.59 3.01 26.18
C ASP A 77 -1.03 1.66 26.65
N THR A 78 -1.77 0.95 27.51
CA THR A 78 -1.38 -0.38 27.99
C THR A 78 -1.29 -1.41 26.86
N THR A 79 -2.22 -1.38 25.91
CA THR A 79 -2.21 -2.27 24.75
C THR A 79 -1.05 -1.96 23.82
N LEU A 80 -0.74 -0.69 23.53
CA LEU A 80 0.40 -0.28 22.69
C LEU A 80 1.75 -0.60 23.33
N ASN A 81 1.86 -0.49 24.65
CA ASN A 81 3.06 -0.96 25.37
C ASN A 81 3.25 -2.48 25.21
N SER A 82 2.16 -3.25 25.27
CA SER A 82 2.21 -4.70 25.05
C SER A 82 2.54 -5.05 23.59
N PHE A 83 2.03 -4.24 22.65
CA PHE A 83 2.34 -4.32 21.22
C PHE A 83 3.84 -4.10 20.97
N THR A 84 4.41 -3.05 21.55
CA THR A 84 5.85 -2.72 21.46
C THR A 84 6.71 -3.87 21.99
N SER A 85 6.37 -4.42 23.16
CA SER A 85 7.11 -5.57 23.73
C SER A 85 7.05 -6.81 22.83
N LYS A 86 5.93 -7.03 22.13
CA LYS A 86 5.79 -8.16 21.20
C LYS A 86 6.59 -7.94 19.92
N LEU A 87 6.68 -6.71 19.41
CA LEU A 87 7.58 -6.36 18.30
C LEU A 87 9.06 -6.52 18.69
N ASP A 88 9.45 -6.22 19.93
CA ASP A 88 10.81 -6.49 20.42
C ASP A 88 11.15 -7.99 20.46
N GLU A 89 10.19 -8.82 20.87
CA GLU A 89 10.31 -10.29 20.81
C GLU A 89 10.42 -10.78 19.36
N PHE A 90 9.60 -10.24 18.46
CA PHE A 90 9.66 -10.51 17.03
C PHE A 90 11.04 -10.14 16.46
N LYS A 91 11.56 -8.95 16.77
CA LYS A 91 12.89 -8.49 16.35
C LYS A 91 14.01 -9.39 16.85
N THR A 92 13.89 -9.88 18.09
CA THR A 92 14.86 -10.82 18.68
C THR A 92 14.90 -12.13 17.88
N LYS A 93 13.74 -12.68 17.53
CA LYS A 93 13.63 -13.89 16.69
C LYS A 93 14.11 -13.66 15.27
N LEU A 94 13.77 -12.52 14.66
CA LEU A 94 14.23 -12.17 13.32
C LEU A 94 15.75 -12.01 13.28
N THR A 95 16.35 -11.39 14.30
CA THR A 95 17.81 -11.32 14.48
C THR A 95 18.42 -12.71 14.71
N GLN A 96 17.71 -13.60 15.41
CA GLN A 96 18.14 -14.99 15.55
C GLN A 96 18.19 -15.71 14.20
N ALA A 97 17.19 -15.51 13.35
CA ALA A 97 17.13 -16.07 11.99
C ALA A 97 18.24 -15.51 11.08
N ALA A 98 18.58 -14.23 11.25
CA ALA A 98 19.65 -13.56 10.50
C ALA A 98 21.05 -14.13 10.73
N ASN A 99 21.24 -15.02 11.72
CA ASN A 99 22.53 -15.68 11.93
C ASN A 99 22.82 -16.69 10.82
N ALA A 100 23.99 -16.58 10.17
CA ALA A 100 24.41 -17.39 9.03
C ALA A 100 24.54 -18.92 9.28
N SER A 101 24.32 -19.40 10.50
CA SER A 101 24.49 -20.81 10.90
C SER A 101 23.18 -21.58 11.12
N ASN A 102 22.02 -21.02 10.73
CA ASN A 102 20.74 -21.72 10.88
C ASN A 102 20.53 -22.76 9.77
N SER A 103 19.95 -23.90 10.12
CA SER A 103 19.48 -24.88 9.13
C SER A 103 18.07 -24.53 8.65
N GLN A 104 17.64 -25.04 7.49
CA GLN A 104 16.26 -24.82 6.98
C GLN A 104 15.20 -25.21 8.02
N THR A 105 15.36 -26.34 8.70
CA THR A 105 14.44 -26.77 9.76
C THR A 105 14.43 -25.80 10.96
N SER A 106 15.57 -25.18 11.27
CA SER A 106 15.65 -24.16 12.33
C SER A 106 14.94 -22.87 11.92
N LEU A 107 15.11 -22.45 10.66
CA LEU A 107 14.44 -21.28 10.10
C LEU A 107 12.92 -21.46 10.07
N GLU A 108 12.45 -22.63 9.65
CA GLU A 108 11.02 -22.95 9.63
C GLU A 108 10.42 -22.98 11.04
N ALA A 109 11.16 -23.47 12.04
CA ALA A 109 10.74 -23.36 13.44
C ALA A 109 10.68 -21.90 13.93
N ILE A 110 11.63 -21.05 13.52
CA ILE A 110 11.60 -19.62 13.86
C ILE A 110 10.44 -18.92 13.14
N ALA A 111 10.17 -19.24 11.87
CA ALA A 111 9.05 -18.70 11.13
C ALA A 111 7.71 -19.03 11.82
N ASN A 112 7.53 -20.26 12.30
CA ASN A 112 6.34 -20.65 13.07
C ASN A 112 6.22 -19.88 14.41
N ASP A 113 7.35 -19.60 15.09
CA ASP A 113 7.33 -18.75 16.29
C ASP A 113 6.92 -17.30 15.94
N LEU A 114 7.40 -16.76 14.81
CA LEU A 114 7.07 -15.43 14.32
C LEU A 114 5.59 -15.32 13.90
N GLU A 115 5.02 -16.36 13.28
CA GLU A 115 3.59 -16.44 12.99
C GLU A 115 2.75 -16.38 14.27
N ALA A 116 3.14 -17.11 15.32
CA ALA A 116 2.46 -17.04 16.61
C ALA A 116 2.53 -15.64 17.23
N TYR A 117 3.65 -14.92 17.07
CA TYR A 117 3.75 -13.52 17.50
C TYR A 117 2.88 -12.59 16.66
N LYS A 118 2.79 -12.80 15.34
CA LYS A 118 1.86 -12.07 14.47
C LYS A 118 0.40 -12.28 14.91
N GLU A 119 0.00 -13.51 15.19
CA GLU A 119 -1.33 -13.82 15.72
C GLU A 119 -1.60 -13.11 17.05
N GLU A 120 -0.61 -13.05 17.94
CA GLU A 120 -0.72 -12.32 19.20
C GLU A 120 -0.87 -10.80 18.97
N LEU A 121 -0.14 -10.23 18.01
CA LEU A 121 -0.29 -8.82 17.60
C LEU A 121 -1.69 -8.55 17.03
N ILE A 122 -2.23 -9.45 16.20
CA ILE A 122 -3.62 -9.37 15.70
C ILE A 122 -4.62 -9.42 16.86
N ASN A 123 -4.38 -10.27 17.87
CA ASN A 123 -5.24 -10.33 19.05
C ASN A 123 -5.17 -9.04 19.88
N LEU A 124 -3.99 -8.44 20.04
CA LEU A 124 -3.81 -7.14 20.69
C LEU A 124 -4.52 -6.02 19.92
N ALA A 125 -4.41 -5.98 18.59
CA ALA A 125 -5.11 -5.04 17.73
C ALA A 125 -6.65 -5.18 17.83
N ASN A 126 -7.14 -6.38 18.13
CA ASN A 126 -8.55 -6.67 18.35
C ASN A 126 -8.98 -6.61 19.83
N THR A 127 -8.21 -5.96 20.70
CA THR A 127 -8.59 -5.79 22.11
C THR A 127 -9.92 -5.02 22.23
N SER A 128 -10.84 -5.57 23.03
CA SER A 128 -12.14 -4.95 23.31
C SER A 128 -12.34 -4.73 24.81
N ILE A 129 -12.85 -3.55 25.18
CA ILE A 129 -13.21 -3.20 26.55
C ILE A 129 -14.71 -2.87 26.57
N ASN A 130 -15.49 -3.57 27.41
CA ASN A 130 -16.96 -3.41 27.49
C ASN A 130 -17.68 -3.59 26.12
N GLY A 131 -17.14 -4.43 25.25
CA GLY A 131 -17.68 -4.66 23.90
C GLY A 131 -17.36 -3.56 22.88
N GLN A 132 -16.47 -2.62 23.24
CA GLN A 132 -15.95 -1.59 22.35
C GLN A 132 -14.50 -1.91 21.98
N PHE A 133 -14.19 -1.99 20.69
CA PHE A 133 -12.84 -2.19 20.20
C PHE A 133 -12.01 -0.89 20.32
N LEU A 134 -10.74 -1.02 20.69
CA LEU A 134 -9.89 0.13 20.98
C LEU A 134 -9.36 0.83 19.71
N PHE A 135 -9.16 0.08 18.63
CA PHE A 135 -8.51 0.55 17.39
C PHE A 135 -9.45 0.57 16.17
N SER A 136 -10.77 0.58 16.34
CA SER A 136 -11.73 0.66 15.22
C SER A 136 -12.20 2.09 14.89
N GLY A 137 -11.56 3.11 15.47
CA GLY A 137 -11.99 4.50 15.33
C GLY A 137 -13.34 4.74 16.01
N SER A 138 -14.30 5.35 15.30
CA SER A 138 -15.68 5.52 15.78
C SER A 138 -16.55 4.26 15.60
N ALA A 139 -16.10 3.27 14.82
CA ALA A 139 -16.79 2.01 14.59
C ALA A 139 -16.56 1.00 15.74
N LEU A 140 -16.89 1.38 16.97
CA LEU A 140 -16.56 0.64 18.20
C LEU A 140 -17.06 -0.81 18.26
N SER A 141 -18.08 -1.17 17.46
CA SER A 141 -18.63 -2.54 17.39
C SER A 141 -18.03 -3.41 16.27
N THR A 142 -17.16 -2.85 15.45
CA THR A 142 -16.52 -3.57 14.34
C THR A 142 -15.15 -4.07 14.77
N LYS A 143 -14.88 -5.35 14.54
CA LYS A 143 -13.57 -5.96 14.77
C LYS A 143 -12.52 -5.26 13.88
N PRO A 144 -11.48 -4.61 14.43
CA PRO A 144 -10.52 -3.82 13.66
C PRO A 144 -9.78 -4.61 12.59
N ILE A 145 -9.23 -5.77 12.93
CA ILE A 145 -8.34 -6.55 12.06
C ILE A 145 -8.93 -7.94 11.82
N SER A 146 -9.09 -8.31 10.55
CA SER A 146 -9.46 -9.66 10.11
C SER A 146 -8.30 -10.65 10.27
N ALA A 147 -8.54 -11.94 10.03
CA ALA A 147 -7.51 -12.97 10.22
C ALA A 147 -6.37 -12.88 9.18
N ASP A 148 -6.67 -12.31 8.02
CA ASP A 148 -5.79 -12.00 6.88
C ASP A 148 -5.02 -10.67 7.06
N GLY A 149 -5.19 -9.96 8.17
CA GLY A 149 -4.54 -8.66 8.40
C GLY A 149 -5.32 -7.45 7.85
N THR A 150 -6.45 -7.66 7.17
CA THR A 150 -7.27 -6.59 6.59
C THR A 150 -7.90 -5.71 7.68
N TYR A 151 -7.72 -4.39 7.57
CA TYR A 151 -8.35 -3.41 8.47
C TYR A 151 -9.80 -3.11 8.07
N ASN A 152 -10.73 -3.18 9.04
CA ASN A 152 -12.17 -2.97 8.87
C ASN A 152 -12.72 -1.80 9.70
N GLY A 153 -11.86 -1.06 10.41
CA GLY A 153 -12.28 0.12 11.17
C GLY A 153 -12.40 1.37 10.30
N ASN A 154 -12.51 2.54 10.94
CA ASN A 154 -12.52 3.82 10.25
C ASN A 154 -11.47 4.79 10.84
N ALA A 155 -11.18 5.85 10.09
CA ALA A 155 -10.18 6.87 10.45
C ALA A 155 -10.68 7.94 11.42
N GLU A 156 -11.81 7.70 12.09
CA GLU A 156 -12.50 8.74 12.86
C GLU A 156 -11.95 8.86 14.28
N SER A 157 -11.76 10.11 14.71
CA SER A 157 -11.33 10.44 16.07
C SER A 157 -12.53 10.51 17.03
N LEU A 158 -12.34 9.99 18.24
CA LEU A 158 -13.29 10.08 19.35
C LEU A 158 -12.92 11.26 20.23
N THR A 159 -13.88 12.17 20.42
CA THR A 159 -13.70 13.36 21.26
C THR A 159 -14.54 13.28 22.53
N ALA A 160 -14.00 13.84 23.62
CA ALA A 160 -14.68 14.00 24.89
C ALA A 160 -14.79 15.48 25.25
N VAL A 161 -15.96 15.87 25.77
CA VAL A 161 -16.20 17.24 26.22
C VAL A 161 -15.60 17.40 27.62
N VAL A 162 -14.54 18.19 27.70
CA VAL A 162 -13.74 18.36 28.93
C VAL A 162 -13.85 19.76 29.54
N GLY A 163 -14.86 20.53 29.11
CA GLY A 163 -15.17 21.84 29.64
C GLY A 163 -16.16 22.61 28.76
N SER A 164 -16.33 23.91 29.04
CA SER A 164 -17.20 24.79 28.23
C SER A 164 -16.61 24.98 26.83
N GLY A 165 -17.08 24.16 25.87
CA GLY A 165 -16.70 24.23 24.46
C GLY A 165 -15.31 23.69 24.11
N VAL A 166 -14.67 22.93 25.02
CA VAL A 166 -13.38 22.27 24.75
C VAL A 166 -13.61 20.77 24.59
N GLU A 167 -13.25 20.26 23.43
CA GLU A 167 -13.24 18.84 23.12
C GLU A 167 -11.80 18.35 23.00
N LEU A 168 -11.50 17.19 23.61
CA LEU A 168 -10.19 16.53 23.49
C LEU A 168 -10.37 15.14 22.88
N THR A 169 -9.52 14.83 21.90
CA THR A 169 -9.40 13.48 21.36
C THR A 169 -8.80 12.53 22.40
N TYR A 170 -9.26 11.28 22.44
CA TYR A 170 -8.78 10.31 23.42
C TYR A 170 -8.51 8.91 22.85
N ASN A 171 -8.61 8.73 21.53
CA ASN A 171 -8.22 7.50 20.85
C ASN A 171 -7.04 7.72 19.90
N VAL A 172 -6.45 6.60 19.47
CA VAL A 172 -5.56 6.54 18.29
C VAL A 172 -6.40 6.03 17.12
N ASP A 173 -6.19 6.61 15.94
CA ASP A 173 -6.76 6.09 14.71
C ASP A 173 -6.10 4.75 14.35
N GLY A 174 -6.89 3.68 14.31
CA GLY A 174 -6.38 2.37 13.92
C GLY A 174 -6.00 2.29 12.45
N LYS A 175 -6.65 3.05 11.56
CA LYS A 175 -6.26 3.08 10.14
C LYS A 175 -4.86 3.67 10.02
N SER A 176 -4.61 4.82 10.65
CA SER A 176 -3.27 5.42 10.69
C SER A 176 -2.23 4.61 11.46
N LEU A 177 -2.62 3.71 12.38
CA LEU A 177 -1.68 2.85 13.11
C LEU A 177 -1.24 1.61 12.32
N PHE A 178 -2.15 1.02 11.54
CA PHE A 178 -1.88 -0.24 10.84
C PHE A 178 -1.61 -0.06 9.35
N LEU A 179 -2.16 1.00 8.74
CA LEU A 179 -2.09 1.34 7.31
C LEU A 179 -1.57 2.77 7.10
N GLY A 180 -0.88 3.31 8.10
CA GLY A 180 -0.46 4.70 8.14
C GLY A 180 0.70 5.03 7.22
N LYS A 181 1.21 6.24 7.39
CA LYS A 181 2.37 6.72 6.68
C LYS A 181 3.22 7.57 7.59
N ASP A 182 4.52 7.32 7.56
CA ASP A 182 5.52 8.04 8.33
C ASP A 182 6.34 8.94 7.41
N SER A 183 6.23 10.25 7.61
CA SER A 183 6.83 11.26 6.74
C SER A 183 8.36 11.36 6.87
N ASP A 184 8.96 10.75 7.90
CA ASP A 184 10.40 10.73 8.15
C ASP A 184 11.12 9.58 7.43
N TYR A 185 10.36 8.63 6.89
CA TYR A 185 10.87 7.56 6.04
C TYR A 185 10.79 7.95 4.56
N SER A 186 11.58 7.29 3.74
CA SER A 186 11.69 7.52 2.30
C SER A 186 11.64 6.20 1.56
N LYS A 187 11.19 6.21 0.30
CA LYS A 187 11.22 5.00 -0.52
C LYS A 187 12.65 4.65 -0.94
N VAL A 188 12.99 3.37 -0.84
CA VAL A 188 14.24 2.79 -1.30
C VAL A 188 13.93 1.57 -2.16
N VAL A 189 14.50 1.54 -3.36
CA VAL A 189 14.38 0.44 -4.32
C VAL A 189 15.74 -0.17 -4.59
N SER A 190 15.81 -1.50 -4.74
CA SER A 190 17.03 -2.24 -5.00
C SER A 190 16.87 -3.21 -6.15
N THR A 191 17.89 -3.32 -6.99
CA THR A 191 18.02 -4.48 -7.88
C THR A 191 18.20 -5.76 -7.04
N ASN A 192 17.74 -6.90 -7.52
CA ASN A 192 17.78 -8.17 -6.77
C ASN A 192 18.68 -9.25 -7.40
N VAL A 193 19.23 -9.03 -8.60
CA VAL A 193 20.26 -9.88 -9.19
C VAL A 193 21.62 -9.53 -8.58
N ALA A 194 22.31 -10.54 -8.04
CA ALA A 194 23.67 -10.37 -7.53
C ALA A 194 24.67 -10.20 -8.69
N MET A 195 25.47 -9.14 -8.66
CA MET A 195 26.42 -8.83 -9.71
C MET A 195 27.82 -9.26 -9.30
N TYR A 196 28.43 -10.13 -10.11
CA TYR A 196 29.80 -10.60 -9.93
C TYR A 196 30.76 -9.89 -10.89
N ASN A 197 31.99 -9.68 -10.44
CA ASN A 197 33.09 -9.22 -11.29
C ASN A 197 33.44 -10.32 -12.30
N GLN A 198 33.07 -10.10 -13.56
CA GLN A 198 33.22 -11.05 -14.67
C GLN A 198 34.69 -11.39 -14.95
N THR A 199 35.60 -10.45 -14.75
CA THR A 199 37.05 -10.70 -14.90
C THR A 199 37.57 -11.69 -13.87
N LYS A 200 37.07 -11.63 -12.62
CA LYS A 200 37.42 -12.60 -11.55
C LYS A 200 36.72 -13.95 -11.72
N LEU A 201 35.53 -13.94 -12.31
CA LEU A 201 34.78 -15.16 -12.59
C LEU A 201 35.34 -15.92 -13.80
N HIS A 202 35.81 -15.21 -14.83
CA HIS A 202 36.31 -15.78 -16.09
C HIS A 202 37.72 -15.29 -16.46
N PRO A 203 38.74 -15.47 -15.60
CA PRO A 203 40.08 -14.91 -15.83
C PRO A 203 40.79 -15.51 -17.05
N SER A 204 40.45 -16.74 -17.45
CA SER A 204 41.04 -17.40 -18.63
C SER A 204 40.73 -16.71 -19.95
N ILE A 205 39.72 -15.84 -19.98
CA ILE A 205 39.26 -15.11 -21.17
C ILE A 205 39.53 -13.63 -20.97
N MET A 206 39.04 -13.07 -19.86
CA MET A 206 39.04 -11.63 -19.56
C MET A 206 40.41 -11.07 -19.16
N ASP A 207 41.27 -11.90 -18.57
CA ASP A 207 42.61 -11.55 -18.10
C ASP A 207 43.61 -12.65 -18.50
N ALA A 208 43.53 -13.11 -19.76
CA ALA A 208 44.38 -14.20 -20.26
C ALA A 208 45.90 -13.88 -20.20
N SER A 209 46.26 -12.61 -20.02
CA SER A 209 47.64 -12.13 -19.83
C SER A 209 48.08 -12.02 -18.35
N GLY A 210 47.13 -12.14 -17.42
CA GLY A 210 47.33 -12.07 -15.98
C GLY A 210 47.98 -13.32 -15.39
N THR A 211 48.45 -13.22 -14.14
CA THR A 211 49.09 -14.33 -13.41
C THR A 211 48.11 -15.25 -12.69
N ASP A 212 46.83 -14.87 -12.60
CA ASP A 212 45.80 -15.60 -11.88
C ASP A 212 44.80 -16.19 -12.87
N THR A 213 44.80 -17.52 -13.01
CA THR A 213 43.90 -18.25 -13.91
C THR A 213 42.78 -18.97 -13.14
N SER A 214 42.65 -18.72 -11.83
CA SER A 214 41.67 -19.37 -10.98
C SER A 214 40.39 -18.54 -10.89
N SER A 215 39.29 -19.13 -11.37
CA SER A 215 37.95 -18.53 -11.24
C SER A 215 37.57 -18.37 -9.77
N SER A 216 37.04 -17.20 -9.41
CA SER A 216 36.54 -16.89 -8.06
C SER A 216 35.30 -16.00 -8.11
N GLU A 217 34.34 -16.27 -7.22
CA GLU A 217 33.14 -15.46 -7.06
C GLU A 217 33.46 -14.24 -6.18
N VAL A 218 33.51 -13.06 -6.81
CA VAL A 218 33.72 -11.78 -6.15
C VAL A 218 32.61 -10.84 -6.59
N TYR A 219 31.88 -10.26 -5.63
CA TYR A 219 30.84 -9.28 -5.93
C TYR A 219 31.43 -7.98 -6.47
N LEU A 220 30.68 -7.36 -7.38
CA LEU A 220 31.02 -6.08 -7.98
C LEU A 220 31.01 -4.95 -6.95
N THR A 221 31.89 -3.97 -7.14
CA THR A 221 32.00 -2.75 -6.35
C THR A 221 31.96 -1.53 -7.27
N GLY A 222 31.66 -0.34 -6.73
CA GLY A 222 31.61 0.90 -7.52
C GLY A 222 32.92 1.26 -8.24
N THR A 223 34.06 0.76 -7.74
CA THR A 223 35.38 1.01 -8.35
C THR A 223 35.72 0.07 -9.51
N ASP A 224 34.97 -1.02 -9.68
CA ASP A 224 35.15 -1.93 -10.82
C ASP A 224 34.68 -1.25 -12.12
N THR A 225 35.14 -1.77 -13.26
CA THR A 225 34.80 -1.18 -14.56
C THR A 225 33.49 -1.74 -15.11
N ILE A 226 32.88 -1.04 -16.07
CA ILE A 226 31.71 -1.56 -16.78
C ILE A 226 32.04 -2.87 -17.51
N ARG A 227 33.29 -3.04 -17.98
CA ARG A 227 33.81 -4.31 -18.51
C ARG A 227 33.72 -5.44 -17.49
N ASP A 228 34.08 -5.17 -16.24
CA ASP A 228 33.99 -6.13 -15.14
C ASP A 228 32.54 -6.47 -14.79
N MET A 229 31.58 -5.61 -15.13
CA MET A 229 30.16 -5.84 -14.90
C MET A 229 29.49 -6.65 -16.02
N VAL A 230 29.73 -6.29 -17.29
CA VAL A 230 29.05 -6.89 -18.45
C VAL A 230 29.82 -8.04 -19.08
N GLY A 231 31.10 -8.21 -18.74
CA GLY A 231 31.98 -9.23 -19.32
C GLY A 231 32.41 -8.91 -20.74
N ASP A 232 33.24 -9.78 -21.32
CA ASP A 232 33.74 -9.69 -22.69
C ASP A 232 34.28 -11.05 -23.18
N THR A 233 34.58 -11.15 -24.47
CA THR A 233 35.01 -12.39 -25.15
C THR A 233 36.52 -12.58 -25.23
N ASP A 234 37.30 -11.56 -24.86
CA ASP A 234 38.76 -11.62 -24.87
C ASP A 234 39.39 -10.78 -23.73
N SER A 235 40.69 -10.52 -23.80
CA SER A 235 41.43 -9.73 -22.80
C SER A 235 42.00 -8.42 -23.35
N ASP A 236 41.73 -8.11 -24.62
CA ASP A 236 42.01 -6.80 -25.18
C ASP A 236 40.94 -5.83 -24.65
N THR A 237 41.36 -4.64 -24.27
CA THR A 237 40.46 -3.60 -23.71
C THR A 237 40.26 -2.45 -24.70
N THR A 238 40.89 -2.56 -25.87
CA THR A 238 40.95 -1.50 -26.88
C THR A 238 39.97 -1.72 -28.01
N ASN A 239 39.40 -2.92 -28.11
CA ASN A 239 38.41 -3.34 -29.10
C ASN A 239 36.98 -3.43 -28.53
N ASP A 240 36.79 -3.16 -27.25
CA ASP A 240 35.50 -3.33 -26.58
C ASP A 240 34.40 -2.42 -27.17
N PRO A 241 33.20 -2.98 -27.43
CA PRO A 241 32.01 -2.18 -27.72
C PRO A 241 31.53 -1.43 -26.47
N ASN A 242 30.75 -0.37 -26.67
CA ASN A 242 30.11 0.31 -25.52
C ASN A 242 28.93 -0.51 -25.00
N ALA A 243 28.74 -0.52 -23.68
CA ALA A 243 27.56 -1.08 -23.06
C ALA A 243 26.45 -0.03 -23.02
N LEU A 244 25.21 -0.43 -23.30
CA LEU A 244 24.04 0.44 -23.23
C LEU A 244 23.11 0.00 -22.10
N PHE A 245 22.79 0.91 -21.19
CA PHE A 245 21.84 0.66 -20.11
C PHE A 245 20.52 1.35 -20.41
N TYR A 246 19.45 0.59 -20.37
CA TYR A 246 18.08 1.08 -20.48
C TYR A 246 17.56 1.31 -19.07
N LEU A 247 17.21 2.56 -18.78
CA LEU A 247 16.70 2.98 -17.49
C LEU A 247 15.32 3.60 -17.69
N SER A 248 14.32 3.02 -17.03
CA SER A 248 12.97 3.57 -16.98
C SER A 248 12.47 3.58 -15.55
N GLY A 249 11.53 4.46 -15.23
CA GLY A 249 10.96 4.52 -13.90
C GLY A 249 10.20 5.80 -13.66
N ARG A 250 10.00 6.09 -12.38
CA ARG A 250 9.29 7.27 -11.90
C ARG A 250 10.20 8.05 -10.97
N ASP A 251 10.35 9.35 -11.25
CA ASP A 251 11.23 10.23 -10.49
C ASP A 251 10.61 10.67 -9.15
N THR A 252 11.35 11.50 -8.40
CA THR A 252 10.87 12.03 -7.10
C THR A 252 9.69 13.00 -7.22
N ALA A 253 9.43 13.58 -8.40
CA ALA A 253 8.25 14.41 -8.64
C ALA A 253 7.01 13.58 -9.04
N GLY A 254 7.20 12.29 -9.32
CA GLY A 254 6.15 11.39 -9.78
C GLY A 254 6.03 11.32 -11.30
N GLU A 255 6.94 11.94 -12.05
CA GLU A 255 6.96 11.90 -13.52
C GLU A 255 7.71 10.66 -14.00
N THR A 256 7.22 10.03 -15.08
CA THR A 256 7.84 8.83 -15.65
C THR A 256 8.80 9.17 -16.76
N PHE A 257 9.91 8.43 -16.83
CA PHE A 257 10.93 8.62 -17.85
C PHE A 257 11.42 7.27 -18.39
N ALA A 258 11.94 7.30 -19.62
CA ALA A 258 12.64 6.19 -20.26
C ALA A 258 13.85 6.76 -21.00
N THR A 259 15.05 6.31 -20.63
CA THR A 259 16.31 6.83 -21.16
C THR A 259 17.34 5.74 -21.38
N LYS A 260 18.32 6.04 -22.23
CA LYS A 260 19.43 5.15 -22.58
C LYS A 260 20.74 5.78 -22.13
N ILE A 261 21.55 5.01 -21.41
CA ILE A 261 22.84 5.43 -20.87
C ILE A 261 23.94 4.63 -21.57
N GLU A 262 24.63 5.26 -22.52
CA GLU A 262 25.76 4.64 -23.22
C GLU A 262 27.06 4.83 -22.42
N MET A 263 27.70 3.72 -22.07
CA MET A 263 28.90 3.67 -21.23
C MET A 263 30.05 3.01 -21.98
N SER A 264 31.25 3.59 -21.88
CA SER A 264 32.47 2.87 -22.24
C SER A 264 32.72 1.76 -21.23
N THR A 265 33.18 0.60 -21.68
CA THR A 265 33.57 -0.51 -20.80
C THR A 265 34.71 -0.13 -19.84
N THR A 266 35.49 0.90 -20.18
CA THR A 266 36.58 1.43 -19.34
C THR A 266 36.12 2.38 -18.22
N SER A 267 34.87 2.88 -18.28
CA SER A 267 34.28 3.69 -17.22
C SER A 267 34.04 2.85 -15.96
N SER A 268 33.94 3.50 -14.80
CA SER A 268 33.62 2.80 -13.55
C SER A 268 32.12 2.55 -13.42
N VAL A 269 31.77 1.61 -12.54
CA VAL A 269 30.38 1.41 -12.11
C VAL A 269 29.87 2.63 -11.33
N GLU A 270 30.75 3.35 -10.63
CA GLU A 270 30.42 4.63 -9.98
C GLU A 270 29.98 5.70 -11.00
N ASP A 271 30.61 5.76 -12.18
CA ASP A 271 30.17 6.65 -13.26
C ASP A 271 28.76 6.30 -13.75
N LEU A 272 28.41 5.01 -13.79
CA LEU A 272 27.05 4.57 -14.12
C LEU A 272 26.06 4.99 -13.04
N MET A 273 26.39 4.81 -11.76
CA MET A 273 25.54 5.24 -10.64
C MET A 273 25.32 6.76 -10.66
N GLU A 274 26.34 7.55 -10.99
CA GLU A 274 26.20 9.00 -11.16
C GLU A 274 25.21 9.33 -12.29
N ARG A 275 25.30 8.65 -13.44
CA ARG A 275 24.37 8.87 -14.56
C ARG A 275 22.95 8.41 -14.28
N ILE A 276 22.77 7.34 -13.51
CA ILE A 276 21.45 6.94 -13.00
C ILE A 276 20.91 8.08 -12.14
N GLY A 277 21.70 8.60 -11.20
CA GLY A 277 21.29 9.75 -10.37
C GLY A 277 20.92 10.98 -11.20
N GLN A 278 21.66 11.28 -12.27
CA GLN A 278 21.35 12.37 -13.20
C GLN A 278 20.02 12.17 -13.94
N ALA A 279 19.67 10.92 -14.30
CA ALA A 279 18.38 10.60 -14.91
C ALA A 279 17.20 10.85 -13.94
N TYR A 280 17.42 10.65 -12.64
CA TYR A 280 16.48 11.02 -11.56
C TYR A 280 16.53 12.51 -11.17
N GLY A 281 17.29 13.34 -11.88
CA GLY A 281 17.35 14.79 -11.69
C GLY A 281 18.46 15.30 -10.77
N ASN A 282 19.43 14.45 -10.38
CA ASN A 282 20.61 14.94 -9.67
C ASN A 282 21.41 15.92 -10.53
N THR A 283 21.92 16.96 -9.86
CA THR A 283 22.79 17.98 -10.46
C THR A 283 24.01 18.18 -9.56
N SER A 284 25.04 18.88 -10.06
CA SER A 284 26.23 19.22 -9.27
C SER A 284 25.96 19.98 -7.96
N THR A 285 24.76 20.58 -7.80
CA THR A 285 24.38 21.39 -6.63
C THR A 285 23.21 20.83 -5.85
N ASN A 286 22.45 19.87 -6.40
CA ASN A 286 21.24 19.33 -5.80
C ASN A 286 21.14 17.83 -6.06
N THR A 287 21.04 17.06 -4.98
CA THR A 287 20.85 15.60 -5.00
C THR A 287 19.42 15.30 -4.56
N LEU A 288 18.59 14.79 -5.47
CA LEU A 288 17.22 14.36 -5.22
C LEU A 288 17.16 12.89 -4.81
N VAL A 289 18.05 12.06 -5.37
CA VAL A 289 18.20 10.66 -5.02
C VAL A 289 19.63 10.34 -4.62
N ASP A 290 19.80 9.35 -3.76
CA ASP A 290 21.08 8.72 -3.46
C ASP A 290 21.16 7.37 -4.19
N VAL A 291 22.17 7.20 -5.04
CA VAL A 291 22.40 5.96 -5.81
C VAL A 291 23.63 5.29 -5.23
N SER A 292 23.46 4.08 -4.72
CA SER A 292 24.52 3.34 -4.05
C SER A 292 24.53 1.88 -4.47
N MET A 293 25.53 1.13 -4.02
CA MET A 293 25.67 -0.30 -4.29
C MET A 293 25.86 -1.06 -2.99
N ASN A 294 25.14 -2.17 -2.84
CA ASN A 294 25.23 -2.99 -1.65
C ASN A 294 26.31 -4.08 -1.77
N ALA A 295 26.47 -4.89 -0.72
CA ALA A 295 27.51 -5.91 -0.64
C ALA A 295 27.41 -7.05 -1.67
N ARG A 296 26.30 -7.19 -2.40
CA ARG A 296 26.11 -8.17 -3.49
C ARG A 296 26.27 -7.57 -4.89
N GLY A 297 26.74 -6.33 -4.99
CA GLY A 297 26.84 -5.61 -6.27
C GLY A 297 25.49 -5.14 -6.82
N GLN A 298 24.43 -5.17 -6.02
CA GLN A 298 23.10 -4.68 -6.39
C GLN A 298 23.05 -3.16 -6.24
N ILE A 299 22.36 -2.48 -7.16
CA ILE A 299 22.21 -1.03 -7.19
C ILE A 299 20.96 -0.65 -6.39
N GLU A 300 21.11 0.29 -5.48
CA GLU A 300 20.06 0.82 -4.60
C GLU A 300 19.84 2.31 -4.91
N VAL A 301 18.58 2.71 -5.07
CA VAL A 301 18.19 4.11 -5.23
C VAL A 301 17.27 4.51 -4.09
N LYS A 302 17.68 5.53 -3.35
CA LYS A 302 16.94 6.10 -2.22
C LYS A 302 16.45 7.50 -2.56
N ASP A 303 15.17 7.76 -2.35
CA ASP A 303 14.62 9.10 -2.42
C ASP A 303 15.11 9.92 -1.21
N LEU A 304 15.65 11.12 -1.44
CA LEU A 304 16.05 12.03 -0.36
C LEU A 304 14.90 12.94 0.09
N THR A 305 13.77 12.92 -0.62
CA THR A 305 12.52 13.59 -0.27
C THR A 305 11.74 12.72 0.72
N THR A 306 11.75 13.13 1.98
CA THR A 306 11.10 12.40 3.07
C THR A 306 9.57 12.34 2.87
N GLY A 307 8.98 11.17 3.10
CA GLY A 307 7.55 10.92 2.92
C GLY A 307 7.13 10.64 1.48
N ASN A 308 8.07 10.61 0.53
CA ASN A 308 7.75 10.28 -0.85
C ASN A 308 7.73 8.78 -1.11
N GLN A 309 6.74 8.31 -1.88
CA GLN A 309 6.52 6.89 -2.15
C GLN A 309 6.39 6.54 -3.64
N VAL A 310 6.59 7.51 -4.53
CA VAL A 310 6.39 7.33 -5.98
C VAL A 310 7.63 6.80 -6.71
N LEU A 311 8.82 6.80 -6.09
CA LEU A 311 10.05 6.36 -6.75
C LEU A 311 9.93 4.93 -7.32
N GLU A 312 10.24 4.75 -8.60
CA GLU A 312 10.29 3.44 -9.28
C GLU A 312 11.56 3.34 -10.12
N MET A 313 12.11 2.13 -10.25
CA MET A 313 13.32 1.87 -11.05
C MET A 313 13.24 0.55 -11.80
N ASN A 314 13.52 0.61 -13.08
CA ASN A 314 13.81 -0.54 -13.93
C ASN A 314 15.11 -0.29 -14.69
N LEU A 315 16.01 -1.27 -14.63
CA LEU A 315 17.34 -1.20 -15.21
C LEU A 315 17.70 -2.53 -15.88
N PHE A 316 18.13 -2.47 -17.13
CA PHE A 316 18.81 -3.58 -17.78
C PHE A 316 19.94 -3.10 -18.69
N GLY A 317 20.95 -3.94 -18.90
CA GLY A 317 22.05 -3.69 -19.83
C GLY A 317 21.87 -4.45 -21.13
N ALA A 318 22.39 -3.89 -22.23
CA ALA A 318 22.53 -4.54 -23.51
C ALA A 318 23.94 -4.30 -24.07
N VAL A 319 24.58 -5.36 -24.57
CA VAL A 319 25.90 -5.28 -25.20
C VAL A 319 25.86 -6.03 -26.52
N ASP A 320 26.18 -5.35 -27.62
CA ASP A 320 26.40 -5.97 -28.92
C ASP A 320 27.86 -6.40 -29.01
N ARG A 321 28.11 -7.71 -28.96
CA ARG A 321 29.46 -8.28 -28.94
C ARG A 321 30.21 -8.12 -30.27
N ASP A 322 29.49 -7.85 -31.36
CA ASP A 322 30.07 -7.66 -32.69
C ASP A 322 30.23 -6.17 -33.06
N ALA A 323 29.81 -5.26 -32.17
CA ALA A 323 29.88 -3.84 -32.44
C ALA A 323 31.34 -3.33 -32.50
N ALA A 324 31.55 -2.28 -33.28
CA ALA A 324 32.87 -1.65 -33.37
C ALA A 324 33.24 -1.00 -32.03
N ALA A 325 34.54 -1.00 -31.73
CA ALA A 325 35.08 -0.41 -30.51
C ALA A 325 34.55 1.00 -30.25
N GLY A 326 34.05 1.24 -29.03
CA GLY A 326 33.48 2.53 -28.64
C GLY A 326 32.10 2.86 -29.23
N THR A 327 31.38 1.87 -29.79
CA THR A 327 30.01 2.02 -30.28
C THR A 327 29.08 0.98 -29.63
N ALA A 328 27.80 1.31 -29.45
CA ALA A 328 26.81 0.38 -28.92
C ALA A 328 26.17 -0.54 -29.99
N GLY A 329 26.44 -0.33 -31.28
CA GLY A 329 25.92 -1.16 -32.37
C GLY A 329 24.42 -1.45 -32.29
N ASN A 330 24.04 -2.73 -32.43
CA ASN A 330 22.66 -3.20 -32.34
C ASN A 330 22.08 -3.19 -30.92
N ALA A 331 22.90 -2.95 -29.89
CA ALA A 331 22.39 -2.77 -28.53
C ALA A 331 21.62 -1.44 -28.40
N ASN A 332 21.82 -0.48 -29.31
CA ASN A 332 21.08 0.78 -29.35
C ASN A 332 19.83 0.70 -30.22
N GLN A 333 18.74 0.29 -29.60
CA GLN A 333 17.40 0.25 -30.18
C GLN A 333 16.51 1.31 -29.56
N THR A 334 15.48 1.72 -30.30
CA THR A 334 14.39 2.53 -29.76
C THR A 334 13.29 1.65 -29.18
N ASP A 335 12.99 0.53 -29.84
CA ASP A 335 12.09 -0.50 -29.34
C ASP A 335 12.91 -1.63 -28.74
N ILE A 336 12.70 -1.91 -27.45
CA ILE A 336 13.42 -2.96 -26.73
C ILE A 336 13.11 -4.37 -27.27
N ASN A 337 11.95 -4.59 -27.89
CA ASN A 337 11.61 -5.87 -28.52
C ASN A 337 12.51 -6.15 -29.75
N ALA A 338 13.05 -5.10 -30.39
CA ALA A 338 13.99 -5.24 -31.50
C ALA A 338 15.37 -5.77 -31.07
N LEU A 339 15.70 -5.73 -29.77
CA LEU A 339 16.96 -6.27 -29.24
C LEU A 339 17.07 -7.79 -29.49
N LEU A 340 15.95 -8.51 -29.37
CA LEU A 340 15.92 -9.98 -29.56
C LEU A 340 15.96 -10.41 -31.03
N ALA A 341 15.53 -9.50 -31.92
CA ALA A 341 15.65 -9.66 -33.36
C ALA A 341 17.02 -9.24 -33.88
N SER A 342 17.89 -8.70 -33.03
CA SER A 342 19.24 -8.29 -33.38
C SER A 342 20.25 -9.44 -33.14
N SER A 343 21.30 -9.50 -33.96
CA SER A 343 22.33 -10.54 -33.81
C SER A 343 23.31 -10.16 -32.69
N ASN A 344 23.72 -11.17 -31.91
CA ASN A 344 24.78 -11.10 -30.91
C ASN A 344 24.64 -10.01 -29.83
N VAL A 345 23.40 -9.66 -29.46
CA VAL A 345 23.10 -8.77 -28.33
C VAL A 345 22.91 -9.59 -27.04
N ASP A 346 23.79 -9.37 -26.06
CA ASP A 346 23.68 -9.91 -24.71
C ASP A 346 22.87 -8.96 -23.81
N ILE A 347 21.95 -9.52 -23.04
CA ILE A 347 21.14 -8.78 -22.07
C ILE A 347 21.63 -9.06 -20.66
N ILE A 348 21.94 -7.99 -19.93
CA ILE A 348 22.41 -8.03 -18.55
C ILE A 348 21.23 -7.69 -17.64
N ALA A 349 20.75 -8.70 -16.91
CA ALA A 349 19.63 -8.55 -15.99
C ALA A 349 20.10 -8.00 -14.63
N PHE A 350 19.39 -7.00 -14.13
CA PHE A 350 19.55 -6.50 -12.76
C PHE A 350 18.37 -6.91 -11.87
N ASN A 351 17.21 -7.17 -12.48
CA ASN A 351 15.99 -7.58 -11.80
C ASN A 351 15.56 -8.98 -12.24
N ALA A 352 15.03 -9.76 -11.30
CA ALA A 352 14.41 -11.06 -11.52
C ALA A 352 13.09 -11.15 -10.76
N SER A 353 12.11 -11.86 -11.31
CA SER A 353 10.82 -12.11 -10.65
C SER A 353 10.34 -13.52 -10.96
N ASP A 354 9.37 -13.98 -10.19
CA ASP A 354 8.56 -15.17 -10.41
C ASP A 354 7.23 -14.87 -11.13
N TYR A 355 7.01 -13.63 -11.56
CA TYR A 355 5.81 -13.25 -12.31
C TYR A 355 5.76 -13.93 -13.68
N VAL A 356 4.56 -14.39 -14.03
CA VAL A 356 4.29 -14.99 -15.34
C VAL A 356 4.58 -13.97 -16.45
N SER A 357 5.49 -14.33 -17.35
CA SER A 357 5.79 -13.54 -18.54
C SER A 357 4.78 -13.86 -19.64
N THR A 358 4.32 -12.82 -20.36
CA THR A 358 3.60 -13.03 -21.62
C THR A 358 4.59 -13.10 -22.77
N ASN A 359 4.26 -13.86 -23.81
CA ASN A 359 5.03 -13.83 -25.05
C ASN A 359 4.87 -12.45 -25.68
N SER A 360 5.98 -11.83 -26.06
CA SER A 360 5.97 -10.50 -26.68
C SER A 360 6.87 -10.44 -27.92
N ALA A 361 7.86 -11.34 -28.03
CA ALA A 361 8.72 -11.39 -29.22
C ALA A 361 8.09 -12.24 -30.32
N THR A 362 8.12 -11.69 -31.53
CA THR A 362 7.76 -12.41 -32.76
C THR A 362 8.95 -13.14 -33.36
N THR A 363 10.16 -12.62 -33.14
CA THR A 363 11.41 -13.09 -33.72
C THR A 363 12.49 -13.19 -32.65
N ILE A 364 13.24 -14.30 -32.65
CA ILE A 364 14.43 -14.48 -31.81
C ILE A 364 15.60 -14.95 -32.68
N ARG A 365 16.83 -14.57 -32.27
CA ARG A 365 18.08 -14.98 -32.94
C ARG A 365 19.03 -15.73 -32.01
N SER A 366 20.02 -16.38 -32.60
CA SER A 366 21.16 -16.94 -31.88
C SER A 366 22.16 -15.84 -31.47
N ARG A 367 22.79 -16.04 -30.32
CA ARG A 367 23.95 -15.28 -29.85
C ARG A 367 25.06 -16.24 -29.47
N ALA A 368 26.31 -15.83 -29.66
CA ALA A 368 27.45 -16.62 -29.22
C ALA A 368 27.55 -16.57 -27.68
N ASP A 369 27.92 -17.68 -27.04
CA ASP A 369 28.23 -17.67 -25.62
C ASP A 369 29.56 -16.94 -25.41
N SER A 370 29.52 -15.87 -24.63
CA SER A 370 30.68 -14.98 -24.42
C SER A 370 31.90 -15.70 -23.86
N TYR A 371 31.73 -16.83 -23.18
CA TYR A 371 32.80 -17.54 -22.48
C TYR A 371 33.09 -18.94 -23.04
N ASN A 372 32.27 -19.45 -23.97
CA ASN A 372 32.44 -20.78 -24.56
C ASN A 372 32.39 -20.70 -26.09
N ALA A 373 33.57 -20.68 -26.72
CA ALA A 373 33.68 -20.65 -28.17
C ALA A 373 32.97 -21.85 -28.83
N GLY A 374 32.13 -21.57 -29.84
CA GLY A 374 31.36 -22.56 -30.58
C GLY A 374 30.05 -22.98 -29.92
N VAL A 375 29.68 -22.38 -28.78
CA VAL A 375 28.37 -22.56 -28.15
C VAL A 375 27.51 -21.34 -28.47
N TYR A 376 26.28 -21.57 -28.89
CA TYR A 376 25.32 -20.52 -29.23
C TYR A 376 24.01 -20.71 -28.46
N ARG A 377 23.46 -19.61 -27.95
CA ARG A 377 22.16 -19.58 -27.28
C ARG A 377 21.12 -19.01 -28.22
N ILE A 378 20.05 -19.75 -28.49
CA ILE A 378 18.97 -19.33 -29.38
C ILE A 378 17.81 -18.81 -28.55
N GLY A 379 17.54 -17.50 -28.64
CA GLY A 379 16.54 -16.85 -27.78
C GLY A 379 16.82 -17.02 -26.29
N TYR A 380 15.80 -16.89 -25.47
CA TYR A 380 15.91 -16.99 -24.02
C TYR A 380 15.13 -18.19 -23.50
N GLU A 381 14.98 -18.26 -22.18
CA GLU A 381 14.27 -19.35 -21.53
C GLU A 381 12.82 -19.45 -22.04
N LEU A 382 12.49 -20.60 -22.62
CA LEU A 382 11.13 -20.94 -23.01
C LEU A 382 10.38 -21.45 -21.78
N GLN A 383 9.21 -20.89 -21.53
CA GLN A 383 8.32 -21.26 -20.44
C GLN A 383 6.93 -21.59 -20.98
N THR A 384 6.17 -22.44 -20.29
CA THR A 384 4.75 -22.62 -20.60
C THR A 384 3.95 -21.41 -20.13
N ALA A 385 2.69 -21.30 -20.56
CA ALA A 385 1.77 -20.26 -20.07
C ALA A 385 1.62 -20.25 -18.53
N GLU A 386 1.87 -21.38 -17.87
CA GLU A 386 1.86 -21.54 -16.42
C GLU A 386 3.22 -21.27 -15.75
N GLY A 387 4.19 -20.69 -16.49
CA GLY A 387 5.52 -20.34 -15.97
C GLY A 387 6.47 -21.52 -15.77
N SER A 388 6.12 -22.72 -16.25
CA SER A 388 6.99 -23.89 -16.11
C SER A 388 8.08 -23.92 -17.18
N VAL A 389 9.33 -24.11 -16.76
CA VAL A 389 10.50 -24.22 -17.66
C VAL A 389 10.30 -25.32 -18.71
N ALA A 390 10.47 -24.97 -19.99
CA ALA A 390 10.30 -25.91 -21.09
C ALA A 390 11.35 -27.03 -21.08
N LYS A 391 10.91 -28.22 -21.48
CA LYS A 391 11.74 -29.41 -21.67
C LYS A 391 11.58 -29.89 -23.11
N ALA A 392 12.47 -30.78 -23.55
CA ALA A 392 12.39 -31.36 -24.90
C ALA A 392 11.01 -32.00 -25.22
N THR A 393 10.30 -32.50 -24.20
CA THR A 393 8.97 -33.12 -24.34
C THR A 393 7.80 -32.14 -24.23
N THR A 394 8.06 -30.86 -23.89
CA THR A 394 6.99 -29.86 -23.78
C THR A 394 6.40 -29.58 -25.16
N LEU A 395 5.07 -29.44 -25.22
CA LEU A 395 4.37 -29.13 -26.47
C LEU A 395 4.59 -27.66 -26.82
N LEU A 396 4.82 -27.37 -28.11
CA LEU A 396 4.95 -25.99 -28.58
C LEU A 396 3.64 -25.22 -28.39
N SER A 397 2.49 -25.87 -28.48
CA SER A 397 1.18 -25.23 -28.21
C SER A 397 1.04 -24.70 -26.79
N ASP A 398 1.76 -25.25 -25.81
CA ASP A 398 1.71 -24.84 -24.41
C ASP A 398 2.66 -23.65 -24.12
N ILE A 399 3.67 -23.47 -24.98
CA ILE A 399 4.66 -22.38 -24.90
C ILE A 399 4.18 -21.18 -25.71
N MET A 400 3.65 -21.42 -26.91
CA MET A 400 3.27 -20.38 -27.88
C MET A 400 1.86 -20.63 -28.43
N PRO A 401 0.82 -20.39 -27.61
CA PRO A 401 -0.56 -20.70 -27.97
C PRO A 401 -1.07 -19.87 -29.15
N GLU A 402 -0.52 -18.68 -29.37
CA GLU A 402 -0.90 -17.76 -30.46
C GLU A 402 -0.21 -18.09 -31.80
N ALA A 403 0.77 -19.01 -31.79
CA ALA A 403 1.52 -19.37 -32.99
C ALA A 403 1.01 -20.70 -33.58
N ASP A 404 0.71 -20.69 -34.88
CA ASP A 404 0.36 -21.89 -35.64
C ASP A 404 1.58 -22.52 -36.32
N ASN A 405 2.65 -21.74 -36.54
CA ASN A 405 3.91 -22.25 -37.08
C ASN A 405 5.13 -21.41 -36.65
N ILE A 406 6.31 -22.02 -36.70
CA ILE A 406 7.60 -21.37 -36.49
C ILE A 406 8.39 -21.44 -37.79
N LEU A 407 8.80 -20.30 -38.34
CA LEU A 407 9.79 -20.26 -39.41
C LEU A 407 11.20 -20.36 -38.82
N VAL A 408 11.86 -21.50 -39.05
CA VAL A 408 13.26 -21.76 -38.67
C VAL A 408 14.15 -21.44 -39.86
N GLY A 409 14.81 -20.28 -39.86
CA GLY A 409 15.53 -19.77 -41.03
C GLY A 409 14.59 -19.60 -42.22
N ALA A 410 14.65 -20.50 -43.20
CA ALA A 410 13.72 -20.58 -44.33
C ALA A 410 12.70 -21.72 -44.23
N THR A 411 12.80 -22.60 -43.24
CA THR A 411 11.99 -23.83 -43.11
C THR A 411 10.86 -23.65 -42.10
N PRO A 412 9.56 -23.77 -42.50
CA PRO A 412 8.46 -23.70 -41.56
C PRO A 412 8.24 -25.02 -40.81
N LEU A 413 7.99 -24.92 -39.51
CA LEU A 413 7.57 -26.00 -38.62
C LEU A 413 6.15 -25.71 -38.12
N SER A 414 5.19 -26.56 -38.49
CA SER A 414 3.80 -26.42 -38.03
C SER A 414 3.64 -26.85 -36.57
N ILE A 415 2.95 -26.02 -35.80
CA ILE A 415 2.57 -26.31 -34.40
C ILE A 415 1.25 -27.07 -34.45
N THR A 416 1.27 -28.28 -33.90
CA THR A 416 0.10 -29.15 -33.80
C THR A 416 0.01 -29.66 -32.37
N ALA A 417 -1.10 -30.33 -32.01
CA ALA A 417 -1.30 -30.91 -30.69
C ALA A 417 -0.24 -31.97 -30.27
N THR A 418 0.67 -32.36 -31.16
CA THR A 418 1.76 -33.31 -30.89
C THR A 418 3.16 -32.74 -31.14
N THR A 419 3.29 -31.51 -31.64
CA THR A 419 4.60 -30.92 -31.95
C THR A 419 5.27 -30.47 -30.65
N THR A 420 6.50 -30.93 -30.42
CA THR A 420 7.28 -30.68 -29.20
C THR A 420 8.49 -29.81 -29.44
N VAL A 421 9.12 -29.32 -28.36
CA VAL A 421 10.41 -28.62 -28.43
C VAL A 421 11.51 -29.49 -29.09
N GLN A 422 11.46 -30.82 -28.94
CA GLN A 422 12.36 -31.74 -29.64
C GLN A 422 12.24 -31.64 -31.17
N ASP A 423 11.03 -31.43 -31.68
CA ASP A 423 10.80 -31.25 -33.12
C ASP A 423 11.40 -29.93 -33.60
N LEU A 424 11.29 -28.86 -32.79
CA LEU A 424 11.95 -27.58 -33.04
C LEU A 424 13.47 -27.71 -33.05
N MET A 425 14.07 -28.38 -32.07
CA MET A 425 15.52 -28.62 -32.04
C MET A 425 15.99 -29.39 -33.27
N SER A 426 15.24 -30.42 -33.67
CA SER A 426 15.55 -31.21 -34.88
C SER A 426 15.42 -30.38 -36.16
N ALA A 427 14.46 -29.45 -36.22
CA ALA A 427 14.31 -28.52 -37.35
C ALA A 427 15.48 -27.54 -37.44
N ILE A 428 16.00 -27.05 -36.30
CA ILE A 428 17.20 -26.20 -36.25
C ILE A 428 18.42 -26.99 -36.74
N GLU A 429 18.62 -28.22 -36.27
CA GLU A 429 19.72 -29.07 -36.73
C GLU A 429 19.71 -29.27 -38.26
N ALA A 430 18.52 -29.51 -38.82
CA ALA A 430 18.34 -29.72 -40.24
C ALA A 430 18.58 -28.44 -41.07
N GLU A 431 18.03 -27.29 -40.66
CA GLU A 431 18.15 -26.02 -41.38
C GLU A 431 19.60 -25.54 -41.43
N TYR A 432 20.30 -25.59 -40.29
CA TYR A 432 21.66 -25.06 -40.16
C TYR A 432 22.75 -26.11 -40.37
N SER A 433 22.39 -27.31 -40.84
CA SER A 433 23.34 -28.41 -41.11
C SER A 433 24.21 -28.80 -39.90
N LEU A 434 23.65 -28.73 -38.70
CA LEU A 434 24.33 -29.10 -37.47
C LEU A 434 24.34 -30.65 -37.33
N GLY A 435 25.30 -31.17 -36.57
CA GLY A 435 25.34 -32.60 -36.26
C GLY A 435 24.12 -33.02 -35.42
N ALA A 436 23.61 -34.22 -35.60
CA ALA A 436 22.51 -34.73 -34.77
C ALA A 436 22.90 -34.74 -33.28
N GLY A 437 22.08 -34.13 -32.43
CA GLY A 437 22.35 -33.93 -31.01
C GLY A 437 23.26 -32.75 -30.68
N SER A 438 23.51 -31.85 -31.64
CA SER A 438 24.25 -30.60 -31.41
C SER A 438 23.35 -29.49 -30.87
N VAL A 439 22.03 -29.64 -30.98
CA VAL A 439 21.07 -28.74 -30.33
C VAL A 439 20.49 -29.43 -29.10
N ARG A 440 20.54 -28.75 -27.97
CA ARG A 440 20.03 -29.21 -26.67
C ARG A 440 19.22 -28.12 -25.98
N ILE A 441 18.43 -28.51 -25.00
CA ILE A 441 17.71 -27.59 -24.11
C ILE A 441 18.20 -27.77 -22.68
N GLU A 442 18.64 -26.69 -22.07
CA GLU A 442 19.11 -26.63 -20.67
C GLU A 442 18.38 -25.48 -19.98
N ASN A 443 17.68 -25.77 -18.88
CA ASN A 443 16.87 -24.78 -18.14
C ASN A 443 15.98 -23.94 -19.07
N GLY A 444 15.24 -24.58 -19.98
CA GLY A 444 14.32 -23.92 -20.93
C GLY A 444 15.00 -23.17 -22.07
N GLN A 445 16.31 -22.99 -22.05
CA GLN A 445 17.06 -22.32 -23.11
C GLN A 445 17.57 -23.30 -24.17
N ILE A 446 17.36 -22.97 -25.44
CA ILE A 446 17.91 -23.72 -26.57
C ILE A 446 19.38 -23.33 -26.77
N ILE A 447 20.26 -24.34 -26.76
CA ILE A 447 21.70 -24.20 -26.95
C ILE A 447 22.11 -25.05 -28.15
N ALA A 448 22.88 -24.46 -29.07
CA ALA A 448 23.40 -25.11 -30.25
C ALA A 448 24.93 -25.07 -30.23
N ASP A 449 25.55 -26.24 -30.40
CA ASP A 449 27.00 -26.36 -30.55
C ASP A 449 27.36 -26.33 -32.05
N ASP A 450 28.04 -25.26 -32.47
CA ASP A 450 28.57 -25.09 -33.82
C ASP A 450 30.08 -24.85 -33.77
N ALA A 451 30.84 -25.91 -34.05
CA ALA A 451 32.30 -25.85 -34.10
C ALA A 451 32.85 -24.95 -35.22
N THR A 452 32.03 -24.51 -36.18
CA THR A 452 32.45 -23.58 -37.24
C THR A 452 32.48 -22.13 -36.79
N GLY A 453 31.73 -21.80 -35.72
CA GLY A 453 31.65 -20.44 -35.19
C GLY A 453 30.88 -19.47 -36.08
N THR A 454 29.89 -19.94 -36.86
CA THR A 454 29.17 -19.11 -37.83
C THR A 454 27.65 -19.16 -37.72
N LEU A 455 27.13 -19.84 -36.70
CA LEU A 455 25.68 -20.00 -36.51
C LEU A 455 24.99 -18.65 -36.26
N ASP A 456 24.05 -18.32 -37.15
CA ASP A 456 23.14 -17.18 -37.07
C ASP A 456 21.70 -17.67 -37.26
N ALA A 457 21.22 -18.43 -36.27
CA ALA A 457 19.91 -19.03 -36.30
C ALA A 457 18.83 -17.96 -36.03
N THR A 458 17.82 -17.89 -36.90
CA THR A 458 16.64 -17.04 -36.73
C THR A 458 15.37 -17.88 -36.63
N LEU A 459 14.51 -17.58 -35.66
CA LEU A 459 13.20 -18.19 -35.47
C LEU A 459 12.13 -17.10 -35.49
N ILE A 460 11.04 -17.30 -36.25
CA ILE A 460 9.91 -16.37 -36.32
C ILE A 460 8.60 -17.12 -36.06
N ALA A 461 7.87 -16.74 -35.02
CA ALA A 461 6.55 -17.29 -34.72
C ALA A 461 5.50 -16.64 -35.62
N ARG A 462 4.56 -17.44 -36.15
CA ARG A 462 3.53 -16.98 -37.09
C ARG A 462 2.16 -17.60 -36.82
N ASP A 463 1.13 -16.81 -37.05
CA ASP A 463 -0.27 -17.25 -36.99
C ASP A 463 -0.66 -18.10 -38.23
N ALA A 464 -1.91 -18.55 -38.27
CA ALA A 464 -2.50 -19.30 -39.38
C ALA A 464 -2.49 -18.52 -40.71
N SER A 465 -2.46 -17.19 -40.66
CA SER A 465 -2.36 -16.28 -41.79
C SER A 465 -0.92 -16.07 -42.27
N ASN A 466 0.08 -16.65 -41.59
CA ASN A 466 1.53 -16.45 -41.77
C ASN A 466 2.05 -15.05 -41.41
N THR A 467 1.30 -14.30 -40.62
CA THR A 467 1.74 -13.03 -40.06
C THR A 467 2.60 -13.31 -38.82
N PRO A 468 3.73 -12.60 -38.61
CA PRO A 468 4.49 -12.70 -37.37
C PRO A 468 3.60 -12.40 -36.16
N THR A 469 3.60 -13.29 -35.17
CA THR A 469 2.81 -13.18 -33.95
C THR A 469 3.68 -13.41 -32.73
N ALA A 470 3.26 -12.93 -31.56
CA ALA A 470 4.02 -13.02 -30.33
C ALA A 470 4.03 -14.47 -29.81
N GLY A 471 5.10 -15.20 -30.13
CA GLY A 471 5.27 -16.61 -29.77
C GLY A 471 6.47 -16.91 -28.90
N PHE A 472 7.30 -15.92 -28.59
CA PHE A 472 8.49 -16.10 -27.76
C PHE A 472 8.45 -15.20 -26.52
N SER A 473 8.81 -15.80 -25.39
CA SER A 473 9.10 -15.10 -24.14
C SER A 473 10.33 -14.22 -24.35
N ILE A 474 10.29 -13.02 -23.77
CA ILE A 474 11.42 -12.10 -23.73
C ILE A 474 12.04 -12.14 -22.33
N PRO A 475 13.34 -11.81 -22.17
CA PRO A 475 13.98 -11.77 -20.86
C PRO A 475 13.20 -10.93 -19.88
N ASP A 476 13.12 -11.39 -18.63
CA ASP A 476 12.38 -10.67 -17.60
C ASP A 476 12.90 -9.26 -17.33
N ALA A 477 14.19 -9.05 -17.56
CA ALA A 477 14.83 -7.74 -17.46
C ALA A 477 14.35 -6.75 -18.54
N ILE A 478 13.90 -7.24 -19.70
CA ILE A 478 13.37 -6.42 -20.80
C ILE A 478 11.86 -6.25 -20.66
N ASN A 479 11.12 -7.33 -20.37
CA ASN A 479 9.68 -7.26 -20.14
C ASN A 479 9.38 -6.63 -18.78
N TYR A 480 9.53 -5.32 -18.67
CA TYR A 480 9.32 -4.66 -17.40
C TYR A 480 7.83 -4.59 -17.07
N THR A 481 6.98 -4.01 -17.93
CA THR A 481 5.56 -3.72 -17.63
C THR A 481 4.51 -4.57 -18.35
N GLN A 482 4.88 -5.44 -19.30
CA GLN A 482 3.91 -6.27 -20.04
C GLN A 482 3.78 -7.64 -19.38
N ARG A 483 3.16 -7.68 -18.19
CA ARG A 483 3.03 -8.91 -17.39
C ARG A 483 1.59 -9.20 -17.01
N GLY A 484 1.32 -10.48 -16.78
CA GLY A 484 0.05 -10.93 -16.20
C GLY A 484 -0.01 -10.58 -14.72
N PHE A 485 -1.22 -10.35 -14.22
CA PHE A 485 -1.50 -10.15 -12.80
C PHE A 485 -1.15 -11.41 -12.00
N GLU A 486 -0.70 -11.22 -10.77
CA GLU A 486 -0.42 -12.32 -9.85
C GLU A 486 -1.74 -12.99 -9.49
N LYS A 487 -1.76 -14.32 -9.42
CA LYS A 487 -2.98 -15.10 -9.26
C LYS A 487 -2.90 -15.97 -8.02
N ASP A 488 -3.80 -15.73 -7.07
CA ASP A 488 -4.01 -16.56 -5.89
C ASP A 488 -5.44 -17.10 -5.88
N GLY A 489 -5.59 -18.37 -6.25
CA GLY A 489 -6.90 -19.03 -6.34
C GLY A 489 -7.86 -18.31 -7.29
N ASN A 490 -8.83 -17.61 -6.72
CA ASN A 490 -9.85 -16.85 -7.44
C ASN A 490 -9.61 -15.33 -7.47
N GLU A 491 -8.51 -14.85 -6.91
CA GLU A 491 -8.11 -13.45 -6.92
C GLU A 491 -6.90 -13.23 -7.83
N LEU A 492 -6.92 -12.14 -8.58
CA LEU A 492 -5.79 -11.65 -9.37
C LEU A 492 -5.42 -10.24 -8.91
N THR A 493 -4.17 -10.01 -8.55
CA THR A 493 -3.70 -8.74 -8.01
C THR A 493 -2.58 -8.14 -8.85
N SER A 494 -2.60 -6.81 -8.97
CA SER A 494 -1.50 -6.07 -9.55
C SER A 494 -0.38 -5.90 -8.52
N ASN A 495 0.87 -5.75 -8.93
CA ASN A 495 1.99 -5.58 -7.99
C ASN A 495 2.47 -4.12 -7.84
N VAL A 496 2.09 -3.21 -8.75
CA VAL A 496 2.41 -1.77 -8.65
C VAL A 496 1.31 -1.04 -7.91
N SER A 497 1.64 -0.46 -6.75
CA SER A 497 0.76 0.42 -6.01
C SER A 497 0.51 1.73 -6.77
N GLN A 498 -0.77 2.07 -6.95
CA GLN A 498 -1.17 3.32 -7.59
C GLN A 498 -1.13 4.46 -6.57
N VAL A 499 -0.26 5.44 -6.77
CA VAL A 499 -0.03 6.56 -5.84
C VAL A 499 -0.32 7.89 -6.50
N VAL A 500 -1.12 8.72 -5.83
CA VAL A 500 -1.43 10.07 -6.29
C VAL A 500 -0.19 10.97 -6.15
N LYS A 501 0.24 11.60 -7.25
CA LYS A 501 1.47 12.42 -7.31
C LYS A 501 1.44 13.59 -6.32
N GLU A 502 0.29 14.25 -6.17
CA GLU A 502 0.15 15.45 -5.33
C GLU A 502 0.12 15.14 -3.83
N THR A 503 -0.60 14.08 -3.43
CA THR A 503 -0.85 13.77 -2.01
C THR A 503 0.08 12.69 -1.47
N ASN A 504 0.70 11.90 -2.34
CA ASN A 504 1.42 10.68 -1.98
C ASN A 504 0.55 9.73 -1.14
N GLU A 505 -0.74 9.65 -1.46
CA GLU A 505 -1.69 8.69 -0.90
C GLU A 505 -1.99 7.61 -1.96
N TYR A 506 -2.39 6.43 -1.49
CA TYR A 506 -2.87 5.38 -2.39
C TYR A 506 -4.15 5.80 -3.09
N ALA A 507 -4.24 5.46 -4.37
CA ALA A 507 -5.42 5.72 -5.17
C ALA A 507 -6.64 4.97 -4.61
N THR A 508 -7.80 5.58 -4.80
CA THR A 508 -9.11 4.99 -4.52
C THR A 508 -9.93 4.94 -5.80
N GLN A 509 -11.04 4.21 -5.82
CA GLN A 509 -11.93 4.16 -7.00
C GLN A 509 -12.40 5.56 -7.48
N ALA A 510 -12.48 6.54 -6.58
CA ALA A 510 -12.83 7.92 -6.93
C ALA A 510 -11.68 8.72 -7.57
N THR A 511 -10.45 8.20 -7.51
CA THR A 511 -9.25 8.87 -8.02
C THR A 511 -9.23 8.81 -9.54
N LYS A 512 -8.77 9.88 -10.19
CA LYS A 512 -8.57 9.94 -11.64
C LYS A 512 -7.26 9.26 -12.03
N LEU A 513 -7.24 8.59 -13.18
CA LEU A 513 -6.01 7.97 -13.71
C LEU A 513 -4.90 9.02 -13.92
N SER A 514 -5.26 10.22 -14.38
CA SER A 514 -4.33 11.35 -14.59
C SER A 514 -3.65 11.84 -13.30
N ALA A 515 -4.26 11.63 -12.13
CA ALA A 515 -3.67 12.01 -10.84
C ALA A 515 -2.52 11.07 -10.41
N VAL A 516 -2.47 9.86 -11.00
CA VAL A 516 -1.44 8.85 -10.77
C VAL A 516 -0.48 8.75 -11.97
N ALA A 517 -0.94 9.03 -13.18
CA ALA A 517 -0.14 8.92 -14.40
C ALA A 517 1.19 9.67 -14.30
N GLY A 518 2.29 9.14 -14.81
CA GLY A 518 3.60 9.79 -14.83
C GLY A 518 3.76 10.91 -15.86
N THR A 519 2.66 11.40 -16.42
CA THR A 519 2.63 12.45 -17.46
C THR A 519 1.67 13.56 -17.07
N ASP A 520 1.78 14.72 -17.72
CA ASP A 520 0.88 15.86 -17.53
C ASP A 520 -0.56 15.60 -18.03
N THR A 521 -0.69 14.76 -19.06
CA THR A 521 -1.98 14.40 -19.68
C THR A 521 -1.93 12.97 -20.20
N LEU A 522 -3.11 12.35 -20.24
CA LEU A 522 -3.38 11.04 -20.84
C LEU A 522 -3.96 11.15 -22.26
N ASP A 523 -4.17 12.36 -22.80
CA ASP A 523 -4.70 12.52 -24.17
C ASP A 523 -3.74 11.91 -25.21
N GLY A 524 -4.28 10.99 -26.02
CA GLY A 524 -3.53 10.26 -27.03
C GLY A 524 -2.78 9.03 -26.51
N LYS A 525 -2.92 8.69 -25.22
CA LYS A 525 -2.38 7.45 -24.64
C LYS A 525 -3.33 6.27 -24.85
N ALA A 526 -2.76 5.07 -24.97
CA ALA A 526 -3.52 3.84 -25.08
C ALA A 526 -3.01 2.79 -24.08
N LEU A 527 -3.93 2.03 -23.48
CA LEU A 527 -3.62 0.91 -22.60
C LEU A 527 -4.05 -0.39 -23.26
N ASN A 528 -3.09 -1.28 -23.48
CA ASN A 528 -3.30 -2.60 -24.06
C ASN A 528 -3.62 -3.62 -22.97
N ILE A 529 -4.61 -4.47 -23.23
CA ILE A 529 -5.11 -5.50 -22.33
C ILE A 529 -5.10 -6.84 -23.05
N ASP A 530 -4.40 -7.83 -22.51
CA ASP A 530 -4.56 -9.22 -22.90
C ASP A 530 -5.26 -9.96 -21.78
N TYR A 531 -6.33 -10.70 -22.10
CA TYR A 531 -7.12 -11.35 -21.05
C TYR A 531 -7.76 -12.67 -21.47
N LYS A 532 -8.00 -13.53 -20.49
CA LYS A 532 -8.93 -14.66 -20.59
C LYS A 532 -10.22 -14.33 -19.87
N THR A 533 -11.36 -14.60 -20.50
CA THR A 533 -12.66 -14.51 -19.84
C THR A 533 -12.85 -15.61 -18.80
N LEU A 534 -13.91 -15.52 -17.99
CA LEU A 534 -14.38 -16.59 -17.10
C LEU A 534 -14.49 -17.98 -17.77
N ASN A 535 -14.73 -18.01 -19.09
CA ASN A 535 -14.84 -19.26 -19.85
C ASN A 535 -13.48 -19.80 -20.32
N GLY A 536 -12.38 -19.08 -20.08
CA GLY A 536 -11.03 -19.41 -20.53
C GLY A 536 -10.75 -19.06 -21.99
N LEU A 537 -11.61 -18.27 -22.63
CA LEU A 537 -11.39 -17.77 -24.00
C LEU A 537 -10.46 -16.55 -23.95
N ARG A 538 -9.42 -16.55 -24.80
CA ARG A 538 -8.45 -15.46 -24.92
C ARG A 538 -9.01 -14.36 -25.81
N HIS A 539 -8.79 -13.11 -25.40
CA HIS A 539 -9.22 -11.89 -26.08
C HIS A 539 -8.19 -10.80 -25.82
N SER A 540 -8.19 -9.76 -26.64
CA SER A 540 -7.41 -8.55 -26.40
C SER A 540 -8.30 -7.31 -26.49
N ALA A 541 -7.90 -6.24 -25.80
CA ALA A 541 -8.61 -4.98 -25.82
C ALA A 541 -7.64 -3.81 -25.71
N THR A 542 -8.02 -2.66 -26.25
CA THR A 542 -7.27 -1.41 -26.14
C THR A 542 -8.17 -0.32 -25.58
N ILE A 543 -7.77 0.28 -24.46
CA ILE A 543 -8.39 1.48 -23.93
C ILE A 543 -7.72 2.69 -24.58
N ASN A 544 -8.45 3.43 -25.40
CA ASN A 544 -7.98 4.65 -26.04
C ASN A 544 -8.43 5.87 -25.22
N LEU A 545 -7.47 6.62 -24.67
CA LEU A 545 -7.72 7.82 -23.88
C LEU A 545 -7.63 9.05 -24.78
N SER A 546 -8.75 9.77 -24.93
CA SER A 546 -8.78 11.00 -25.73
C SER A 546 -9.70 12.07 -25.17
N ASP A 547 -9.28 13.33 -25.30
CA ASP A 547 -10.10 14.52 -25.04
C ASP A 547 -11.28 14.67 -26.00
N ALA A 548 -11.21 14.04 -27.18
CA ALA A 548 -12.33 13.94 -28.11
C ALA A 548 -13.39 12.91 -27.65
N GLY A 549 -13.03 12.04 -26.70
CA GLY A 549 -13.87 11.01 -26.12
C GLY A 549 -13.13 9.68 -26.05
N SER A 550 -13.02 9.12 -24.84
CA SER A 550 -12.30 7.87 -24.61
C SER A 550 -13.16 6.64 -24.95
N SER A 551 -12.54 5.60 -25.50
CA SER A 551 -13.21 4.38 -25.95
C SER A 551 -12.42 3.13 -25.61
N VAL A 552 -13.09 1.98 -25.70
CA VAL A 552 -12.49 0.65 -25.56
C VAL A 552 -12.78 -0.12 -26.84
N ASP A 553 -11.71 -0.57 -27.48
CA ASP A 553 -11.73 -1.48 -28.62
C ASP A 553 -11.47 -2.89 -28.13
N VAL A 554 -12.25 -3.87 -28.60
CA VAL A 554 -12.18 -5.27 -28.18
C VAL A 554 -12.02 -6.13 -29.42
N ASP A 555 -11.00 -6.99 -29.38
CA ASP A 555 -10.73 -8.05 -30.35
C ASP A 555 -11.05 -9.38 -29.67
N THR A 556 -12.06 -10.07 -30.21
CA THR A 556 -12.61 -11.28 -29.58
C THR A 556 -11.99 -12.58 -30.08
N ASP A 557 -11.21 -12.57 -31.15
CA ASP A 557 -10.54 -13.75 -31.68
C ASP A 557 -9.01 -13.61 -31.81
N ASN A 558 -8.48 -12.47 -31.34
CA ASN A 558 -7.07 -12.13 -31.29
C ASN A 558 -6.38 -12.15 -32.66
N ASP A 559 -7.15 -11.83 -33.72
CA ASP A 559 -6.64 -11.77 -35.10
C ASP A 559 -6.02 -10.39 -35.45
N GLY A 560 -6.03 -9.45 -34.49
CA GLY A 560 -5.56 -8.08 -34.64
C GLY A 560 -6.60 -7.14 -35.23
N VAL A 561 -7.84 -7.57 -35.39
CA VAL A 561 -8.97 -6.78 -35.89
C VAL A 561 -9.96 -6.51 -34.76
N VAL A 562 -10.36 -5.24 -34.64
CA VAL A 562 -11.36 -4.83 -33.64
C VAL A 562 -12.75 -5.36 -34.04
N ASP A 563 -13.34 -6.18 -33.18
CA ASP A 563 -14.68 -6.74 -33.32
C ASP A 563 -15.76 -5.83 -32.73
N ALA A 564 -15.45 -5.16 -31.63
CA ALA A 564 -16.39 -4.30 -30.91
C ALA A 564 -15.70 -3.05 -30.35
N THR A 565 -16.42 -1.92 -30.37
CA THR A 565 -15.97 -0.67 -29.76
C THR A 565 -17.10 -0.08 -28.92
N PHE A 566 -16.79 0.40 -27.71
CA PHE A 566 -17.73 1.15 -26.88
C PHE A 566 -17.06 2.36 -26.21
N SER A 567 -17.84 3.40 -25.92
CA SER A 567 -17.35 4.62 -25.27
C SER A 567 -17.34 4.48 -23.75
N ILE A 568 -16.37 5.13 -23.09
CA ILE A 568 -16.30 5.21 -21.62
C ILE A 568 -17.26 6.32 -21.16
N LEU A 569 -18.32 5.95 -20.45
CA LEU A 569 -19.37 6.89 -20.05
C LEU A 569 -19.25 7.32 -18.59
N ASP A 570 -19.60 8.58 -18.31
CA ASP A 570 -19.80 9.10 -16.96
C ASP A 570 -21.17 8.71 -16.39
N GLY A 571 -21.42 9.03 -15.11
CA GLY A 571 -22.71 8.74 -14.44
C GLY A 571 -23.93 9.45 -15.05
N SER A 572 -23.71 10.41 -15.95
CA SER A 572 -24.75 11.15 -16.68
C SER A 572 -24.91 10.69 -18.14
N GLY A 573 -24.08 9.75 -18.61
CA GLY A 573 -24.09 9.24 -19.99
C GLY A 573 -23.28 10.07 -21.00
N ASN A 574 -22.42 10.98 -20.56
CA ASN A 574 -21.49 11.66 -21.46
C ASN A 574 -20.22 10.82 -21.63
N VAL A 575 -19.59 10.92 -22.81
CA VAL A 575 -18.28 10.31 -23.02
C VAL A 575 -17.22 11.01 -22.17
N THR A 576 -16.45 10.22 -21.45
CA THR A 576 -15.42 10.69 -20.52
C THR A 576 -14.16 11.06 -21.31
N LYS A 577 -13.58 12.20 -20.98
CA LYS A 577 -12.30 12.68 -21.56
C LYS A 577 -11.13 11.94 -20.95
N ALA A 578 -9.98 11.95 -21.64
CA ALA A 578 -8.76 11.25 -21.22
C ALA A 578 -8.41 11.49 -19.74
N ASP A 579 -8.29 12.76 -19.34
CA ASP A 579 -7.83 13.12 -17.99
C ASP A 579 -8.93 13.02 -16.92
N ASP A 580 -10.18 12.74 -17.32
CA ASP A 580 -11.33 12.60 -16.41
C ASP A 580 -11.67 11.13 -16.09
N VAL A 581 -11.01 10.16 -16.75
CA VAL A 581 -11.23 8.73 -16.49
C VAL A 581 -10.80 8.38 -15.05
N SER A 582 -11.69 7.73 -14.30
CA SER A 582 -11.44 7.30 -12.92
C SER A 582 -11.05 5.82 -12.79
N TYR A 583 -10.44 5.45 -11.66
CA TYR A 583 -10.20 4.04 -11.35
C TYR A 583 -11.50 3.23 -11.24
N GLN A 584 -12.61 3.85 -10.82
CA GLN A 584 -13.93 3.20 -10.88
C GLN A 584 -14.28 2.79 -12.31
N GLN A 585 -14.10 3.70 -13.27
CA GLN A 585 -14.40 3.40 -14.68
C GLN A 585 -13.44 2.35 -15.24
N LEU A 586 -12.17 2.38 -14.87
CA LEU A 586 -11.21 1.33 -15.22
C LEU A 586 -11.66 -0.03 -14.64
N SER A 587 -12.00 -0.09 -13.35
CA SER A 587 -12.51 -1.31 -12.72
C SER A 587 -13.78 -1.83 -13.39
N ASP A 588 -14.69 -0.93 -13.77
CA ASP A 588 -15.91 -1.29 -14.50
C ASP A 588 -15.57 -1.90 -15.87
N ILE A 589 -14.66 -1.29 -16.63
CA ILE A 589 -14.19 -1.81 -17.94
C ILE A 589 -13.58 -3.20 -17.76
N VAL A 590 -12.64 -3.35 -16.83
CA VAL A 590 -11.95 -4.61 -16.57
C VAL A 590 -12.94 -5.70 -16.15
N SER A 591 -13.93 -5.35 -15.32
CA SER A 591 -14.99 -6.29 -14.93
C SER A 591 -15.82 -6.75 -16.13
N MET A 592 -16.18 -5.84 -17.06
CA MET A 592 -16.95 -6.17 -18.25
C MET A 592 -16.18 -7.02 -19.25
N LEU A 593 -14.89 -6.75 -19.44
CA LEU A 593 -14.02 -7.51 -20.34
C LEU A 593 -13.87 -8.95 -19.81
N THR A 594 -13.44 -9.10 -18.56
CA THR A 594 -13.14 -10.41 -17.97
C THR A 594 -14.39 -11.28 -17.72
N SER A 595 -15.56 -10.66 -17.46
CA SER A 595 -16.84 -11.39 -17.40
C SER A 595 -17.35 -11.84 -18.77
N GLY A 596 -16.87 -11.22 -19.86
CA GLY A 596 -17.39 -11.39 -21.22
C GLY A 596 -18.72 -10.68 -21.48
N THR A 597 -19.15 -9.76 -20.60
CA THR A 597 -20.39 -8.99 -20.74
C THR A 597 -20.10 -7.57 -21.19
N ILE A 598 -19.72 -7.42 -22.47
CA ILE A 598 -19.52 -6.11 -23.09
C ILE A 598 -20.85 -5.45 -23.46
N PRO A 599 -20.93 -4.09 -23.49
CA PRO A 599 -22.12 -3.39 -23.96
C PRO A 599 -22.47 -3.82 -25.40
N THR A 600 -23.61 -4.48 -25.59
CA THR A 600 -24.14 -4.87 -26.89
C THR A 600 -25.53 -4.27 -27.05
N ASN A 601 -25.88 -3.88 -28.29
CA ASN A 601 -27.18 -3.31 -28.67
C ASN A 601 -28.35 -4.27 -28.34
N GLY A 602 -28.78 -4.33 -27.08
CA GLY A 602 -29.67 -5.37 -26.60
C GLY A 602 -29.84 -5.46 -25.09
N VAL A 603 -30.31 -4.39 -24.43
CA VAL A 603 -30.99 -4.57 -23.13
C VAL A 603 -32.21 -5.49 -23.35
N PRO A 604 -32.65 -6.31 -22.37
CA PRO A 604 -33.84 -7.15 -22.51
C PRO A 604 -35.14 -6.42 -22.92
N THR A 605 -35.11 -5.10 -23.03
CA THR A 605 -36.14 -4.22 -23.60
C THR A 605 -35.64 -3.56 -24.88
N ALA A 606 -36.39 -3.73 -25.99
CA ALA A 606 -36.04 -3.28 -27.35
C ALA A 606 -35.93 -1.75 -27.58
N THR A 607 -35.83 -0.95 -26.53
CA THR A 607 -35.64 0.50 -26.55
C THR A 607 -34.70 0.87 -25.39
N SER A 608 -33.40 0.77 -25.61
CA SER A 608 -32.37 1.19 -24.66
C SER A 608 -31.53 2.33 -25.21
N THR A 609 -31.07 3.21 -24.31
CA THR A 609 -29.99 4.18 -24.60
C THR A 609 -28.62 3.55 -24.32
N ASP A 610 -27.55 4.10 -24.92
CA ASP A 610 -26.17 3.63 -24.72
C ASP A 610 -25.79 3.57 -23.22
N LEU A 611 -26.27 4.53 -22.42
CA LEU A 611 -26.06 4.53 -20.96
C LEU A 611 -26.77 3.37 -20.25
N GLU A 612 -27.98 3.00 -20.67
CA GLU A 612 -28.72 1.89 -20.07
C GLU A 612 -28.05 0.55 -20.40
N GLU A 613 -27.51 0.40 -21.61
CA GLU A 613 -26.71 -0.75 -22.02
C GLU A 613 -25.43 -0.86 -21.22
N TYR A 614 -24.70 0.25 -21.09
CA TYR A 614 -23.48 0.34 -20.32
C TYR A 614 -23.70 -0.01 -18.84
N GLN A 615 -24.72 0.56 -18.20
CA GLN A 615 -25.06 0.26 -16.80
C GLN A 615 -25.54 -1.18 -16.60
N TYR A 616 -26.26 -1.75 -17.58
CA TYR A 616 -26.68 -3.14 -17.53
C TYR A 616 -25.46 -4.09 -17.62
N ALA A 617 -24.51 -3.80 -18.52
CA ALA A 617 -23.28 -4.55 -18.67
C ALA A 617 -22.45 -4.55 -17.38
N ILE A 618 -22.22 -3.37 -16.79
CA ILE A 618 -21.49 -3.23 -15.51
C ILE A 618 -22.17 -4.04 -14.40
N LYS A 619 -23.48 -3.85 -14.22
CA LYS A 619 -24.20 -4.55 -13.14
C LYS A 619 -24.19 -6.06 -13.33
N THR A 620 -24.22 -6.53 -14.56
CA THR A 620 -24.16 -7.97 -14.88
C THR A 620 -22.75 -8.51 -14.60
N ALA A 621 -21.72 -7.79 -15.05
CA ALA A 621 -20.30 -8.12 -14.83
C ALA A 621 -19.95 -8.23 -13.34
N GLN A 622 -20.34 -7.23 -12.53
CA GLN A 622 -20.01 -7.14 -11.09
C GLN A 622 -20.58 -8.29 -10.23
N ASN A 623 -21.59 -9.01 -10.74
CA ASN A 623 -22.11 -10.22 -10.08
C ASN A 623 -21.17 -11.42 -10.22
N SER A 624 -20.33 -11.43 -11.26
CA SER A 624 -19.44 -12.54 -11.60
C SER A 624 -17.97 -12.22 -11.34
N VAL A 625 -17.52 -10.99 -11.65
CA VAL A 625 -16.16 -10.52 -11.41
C VAL A 625 -16.22 -9.19 -10.67
N GLU A 626 -15.59 -9.11 -9.50
CA GLU A 626 -15.41 -7.87 -8.77
C GLU A 626 -14.03 -7.31 -9.04
N VAL A 627 -13.94 -6.01 -9.35
CA VAL A 627 -12.66 -5.34 -9.58
C VAL A 627 -12.61 -4.09 -8.73
N GLY A 628 -11.49 -3.86 -8.06
CA GLY A 628 -11.30 -2.71 -7.18
C GLY A 628 -9.83 -2.43 -6.92
N LEU A 629 -9.57 -1.51 -6.00
CA LEU A 629 -8.24 -1.26 -5.47
C LEU A 629 -8.16 -1.80 -4.05
N ASP A 630 -7.06 -2.48 -3.73
CA ASP A 630 -6.79 -2.95 -2.38
C ASP A 630 -6.32 -1.80 -1.44
N GLN A 631 -5.92 -2.14 -0.22
CA GLN A 631 -5.51 -1.16 0.79
C GLN A 631 -4.20 -0.43 0.45
N GLN A 632 -3.42 -0.96 -0.49
CA GLN A 632 -2.18 -0.38 -1.01
C GLN A 632 -2.38 0.27 -2.40
N GLY A 633 -3.63 0.45 -2.83
CA GLY A 633 -3.94 1.01 -4.14
C GLY A 633 -3.52 0.13 -5.30
N ARG A 634 -3.35 -1.19 -5.10
CA ARG A 634 -3.12 -2.17 -6.18
C ARG A 634 -4.46 -2.61 -6.76
N LEU A 635 -4.54 -2.82 -8.07
CA LEU A 635 -5.73 -3.31 -8.74
C LEU A 635 -5.95 -4.78 -8.40
N SER A 636 -7.09 -5.12 -7.83
CA SER A 636 -7.49 -6.50 -7.48
C SER A 636 -8.75 -6.88 -8.27
N LEU A 637 -8.75 -8.09 -8.81
CA LEU A 637 -9.86 -8.72 -9.53
C LEU A 637 -10.22 -10.03 -8.81
N MET A 638 -11.47 -10.22 -8.44
CA MET A 638 -11.97 -11.42 -7.77
C MET A 638 -13.06 -12.09 -8.59
N ASP A 639 -12.82 -13.36 -8.95
CA ASP A 639 -13.81 -14.24 -9.55
C ASP A 639 -14.75 -14.78 -8.46
N LYS A 640 -16.03 -14.41 -8.55
CA LYS A 640 -17.07 -14.84 -7.59
C LYS A 640 -17.69 -16.19 -7.93
N THR A 641 -17.34 -16.76 -9.09
CA THR A 641 -18.02 -17.93 -9.67
C THR A 641 -17.26 -19.23 -9.43
N ALA A 642 -15.94 -19.16 -9.25
CA ALA A 642 -15.07 -20.29 -9.04
C ALA A 642 -14.09 -20.04 -7.89
N SER A 643 -13.63 -21.12 -7.25
CA SER A 643 -12.56 -21.08 -6.23
C SER A 643 -11.15 -21.03 -6.83
N GLU A 644 -11.02 -21.38 -8.11
CA GLU A 644 -9.83 -21.14 -8.91
C GLU A 644 -10.29 -20.44 -10.20
N SER A 645 -9.82 -19.23 -10.43
CA SER A 645 -10.25 -18.48 -11.60
C SER A 645 -9.61 -19.03 -12.88
N LYS A 646 -10.29 -18.88 -14.01
CA LYS A 646 -9.69 -19.10 -15.35
C LYS A 646 -9.25 -17.79 -16.00
N ILE A 647 -9.50 -16.67 -15.33
CA ILE A 647 -9.09 -15.35 -15.79
C ILE A 647 -7.56 -15.30 -15.77
N GLU A 648 -7.02 -14.77 -16.85
CA GLU A 648 -5.68 -14.24 -16.99
C GLU A 648 -5.88 -12.79 -17.42
N PHE A 649 -5.07 -11.87 -16.93
CA PHE A 649 -5.25 -10.45 -17.21
C PHE A 649 -3.90 -9.75 -17.18
N SER A 650 -3.57 -9.01 -18.24
CA SER A 650 -2.46 -8.07 -18.31
C SER A 650 -3.01 -6.69 -18.66
N LEU A 651 -2.33 -5.64 -18.19
CA LEU A 651 -2.65 -4.26 -18.52
C LEU A 651 -1.34 -3.48 -18.63
N SER A 652 -1.04 -2.97 -19.82
CA SER A 652 0.21 -2.26 -20.10
C SER A 652 -0.01 -1.02 -20.96
N ASP A 653 0.81 0.00 -20.77
CA ASP A 653 0.83 1.16 -21.66
C ASP A 653 1.36 0.75 -23.05
N SER A 654 0.75 1.28 -24.10
CA SER A 654 1.22 1.10 -25.48
C SER A 654 2.67 1.53 -25.71
N ASP A 655 3.18 2.52 -24.96
CA ASP A 655 4.54 3.03 -25.07
C ASP A 655 5.56 2.23 -24.22
N ALA A 656 5.14 1.15 -23.53
CA ALA A 656 5.96 0.40 -22.56
C ALA A 656 7.32 -0.10 -23.07
N HIS A 657 7.47 -0.30 -24.38
CA HIS A 657 8.65 -0.84 -25.02
C HIS A 657 9.55 0.24 -25.68
N THR A 658 9.16 1.51 -25.58
CA THR A 658 9.78 2.61 -26.33
C THR A 658 10.78 3.41 -25.48
N PHE A 659 12.00 3.57 -26.01
CA PHE A 659 13.11 4.34 -25.44
C PHE A 659 13.67 5.35 -26.47
N ASP A 660 12.80 6.25 -26.95
CA ASP A 660 13.16 7.34 -27.87
C ASP A 660 13.60 8.63 -27.16
N GLY A 661 13.45 8.67 -25.83
CA GLY A 661 13.76 9.83 -24.98
C GLY A 661 12.64 10.88 -24.92
N THR A 662 11.49 10.62 -25.53
CA THR A 662 10.31 11.51 -25.50
C THR A 662 9.04 10.82 -24.99
N SER A 663 8.92 9.51 -25.20
CA SER A 663 7.83 8.69 -24.70
C SER A 663 8.26 7.92 -23.46
N SER A 664 7.32 7.69 -22.55
CA SER A 664 7.47 6.85 -21.36
C SER A 664 6.12 6.21 -21.03
N THR A 665 6.17 5.11 -20.30
CA THR A 665 4.98 4.47 -19.71
C THR A 665 4.26 5.47 -18.82
N ALA A 666 3.03 5.88 -19.17
CA ALA A 666 2.27 6.81 -18.35
C ALA A 666 1.69 6.12 -17.11
N LEU A 667 1.21 4.88 -17.27
CA LEU A 667 0.65 4.08 -16.19
C LEU A 667 1.22 2.65 -16.21
N SER A 668 1.61 2.16 -15.04
CA SER A 668 2.05 0.79 -14.83
C SER A 668 1.22 0.16 -13.72
N PHE A 669 0.79 -1.08 -13.93
CA PHE A 669 -0.01 -1.86 -12.97
C PHE A 669 0.71 -3.14 -12.57
N MET A 670 1.36 -3.77 -13.55
CA MET A 670 2.29 -4.87 -13.33
C MET A 670 3.68 -4.46 -13.76
N ALA A 671 4.68 -4.69 -12.91
CA ALA A 671 6.05 -4.37 -13.25
C ALA A 671 7.08 -5.28 -12.58
N ASN A 672 8.10 -5.74 -13.31
CA ASN A 672 9.28 -6.39 -12.75
C ASN A 672 10.36 -5.35 -12.39
N ASP A 673 9.98 -4.39 -11.54
CA ASP A 673 10.89 -3.34 -11.10
C ASP A 673 11.83 -3.87 -10.03
N SER A 674 12.83 -3.03 -9.76
CA SER A 674 13.60 -3.12 -8.54
C SER A 674 12.69 -3.23 -7.32
N VAL A 675 13.07 -4.13 -6.42
CA VAL A 675 12.31 -4.47 -5.23
C VAL A 675 12.31 -3.30 -4.26
N THR A 676 11.14 -2.93 -3.75
CA THR A 676 11.04 -1.92 -2.69
C THR A 676 11.50 -2.53 -1.36
N ILE A 677 12.62 -2.05 -0.82
CA ILE A 677 13.17 -2.54 0.45
C ILE A 677 12.68 -1.70 1.64
N GLU A 678 12.35 -0.43 1.41
CA GLU A 678 11.85 0.50 2.42
C GLU A 678 10.83 1.46 1.77
N SER A 679 9.76 1.79 2.49
CA SER A 679 8.74 2.74 2.04
C SER A 679 8.17 3.55 3.21
N PRO A 680 7.67 4.78 2.98
CA PRO A 680 7.04 5.58 4.03
C PRO A 680 5.70 5.01 4.52
N SER A 681 5.02 4.26 3.68
CA SER A 681 3.76 3.59 3.99
C SER A 681 3.99 2.42 4.94
N VAL A 682 3.15 2.29 5.95
CA VAL A 682 3.13 1.13 6.86
C VAL A 682 1.93 0.28 6.48
N ASN A 683 2.15 -0.99 6.11
CA ASN A 683 1.11 -2.02 6.15
C ASN A 683 1.59 -3.10 7.10
N MET A 684 1.30 -2.93 8.37
CA MET A 684 1.99 -3.63 9.44
C MET A 684 1.91 -5.14 9.31
N PHE A 685 0.71 -5.70 9.06
CA PHE A 685 0.54 -7.14 9.05
C PHE A 685 1.06 -7.79 7.77
N GLU A 686 0.88 -7.13 6.61
CA GLU A 686 1.47 -7.60 5.34
C GLU A 686 3.00 -7.57 5.40
N GLN A 687 3.58 -6.50 5.95
CA GLN A 687 5.02 -6.41 6.15
C GLN A 687 5.54 -7.49 7.10
N LEU A 688 4.84 -7.77 8.21
CA LEU A 688 5.21 -8.89 9.10
C LEU A 688 5.15 -10.24 8.37
N ASP A 689 4.20 -10.43 7.45
CA ASP A 689 4.11 -11.63 6.61
C ASP A 689 5.28 -11.76 5.64
N THR A 690 5.66 -10.65 4.98
CA THR A 690 6.88 -10.63 4.14
C THR A 690 8.13 -10.98 4.96
N MET A 691 8.23 -10.52 6.21
CA MET A 691 9.36 -10.85 7.10
C MET A 691 9.37 -12.35 7.47
N ILE A 692 8.20 -12.93 7.77
CA ILE A 692 8.06 -14.36 8.08
C ILE A 692 8.49 -15.20 6.87
N GLU A 693 8.06 -14.81 5.67
CA GLU A 693 8.42 -15.52 4.44
C GLU A 693 9.90 -15.37 4.09
N ALA A 694 10.51 -14.21 4.36
CA ALA A 694 11.97 -14.02 4.26
C ALA A 694 12.75 -14.98 5.19
N VAL A 695 12.22 -15.25 6.39
CA VAL A 695 12.81 -16.24 7.30
C VAL A 695 12.58 -17.66 6.79
N ARG A 696 11.37 -17.98 6.33
CA ARG A 696 11.02 -19.32 5.83
C ARG A 696 11.83 -19.71 4.59
N SER A 697 12.04 -18.79 3.66
CA SER A 697 12.87 -18.97 2.47
C SER A 697 14.37 -19.09 2.80
N GLY A 698 14.80 -18.59 3.96
CA GLY A 698 16.21 -18.60 4.38
C GLY A 698 17.10 -17.62 3.63
N ASN A 699 16.50 -16.69 2.90
CA ASN A 699 17.21 -15.67 2.15
C ASN A 699 17.73 -14.58 3.11
N PHE A 700 19.02 -14.59 3.43
CA PHE A 700 19.62 -13.55 4.28
C PHE A 700 19.57 -12.16 3.62
N ARG A 701 19.78 -12.13 2.30
CA ARG A 701 19.63 -10.98 1.39
C ARG A 701 18.81 -11.42 0.20
N MET A 702 18.30 -10.46 -0.57
CA MET A 702 17.68 -10.70 -1.88
C MET A 702 18.54 -11.65 -2.73
N ASP A 703 17.86 -12.63 -3.34
CA ASP A 703 18.49 -13.65 -4.17
C ASP A 703 17.60 -13.97 -5.37
N SER A 704 18.06 -13.55 -6.55
CA SER A 704 17.35 -13.77 -7.81
C SER A 704 17.17 -15.24 -8.21
N THR A 705 17.90 -16.17 -7.57
CA THR A 705 17.82 -17.62 -7.86
C THR A 705 16.92 -18.38 -6.90
N SER A 706 16.35 -17.68 -5.92
CA SER A 706 15.40 -18.25 -4.97
C SER A 706 14.07 -18.61 -5.64
N SER A 707 13.25 -19.40 -4.95
CA SER A 707 11.86 -19.67 -5.39
C SER A 707 10.98 -18.42 -5.38
N ASP A 708 11.33 -17.43 -4.56
CA ASP A 708 10.74 -16.09 -4.54
C ASP A 708 11.89 -15.07 -4.73
N PRO A 709 12.19 -14.68 -5.99
CA PRO A 709 13.26 -13.74 -6.29
C PRO A 709 13.03 -12.33 -5.72
N ARG A 710 11.77 -11.94 -5.50
CA ARG A 710 11.41 -10.59 -5.02
C ARG A 710 11.42 -10.47 -3.50
N ASN A 711 11.67 -11.57 -2.80
CA ASN A 711 11.86 -11.55 -1.35
C ASN A 711 12.97 -10.57 -0.94
N ILE A 712 12.63 -9.61 -0.07
CA ILE A 712 13.57 -8.59 0.41
C ILE A 712 14.72 -9.14 1.26
N GLY A 713 14.59 -10.38 1.76
CA GLY A 713 15.55 -11.03 2.64
C GLY A 713 15.53 -10.52 4.09
N ILE A 714 16.08 -11.33 4.99
CA ILE A 714 16.03 -11.10 6.46
C ILE A 714 16.67 -9.76 6.87
N GLN A 715 17.73 -9.32 6.19
CA GLN A 715 18.39 -8.06 6.52
C GLN A 715 17.50 -6.83 6.27
N ASN A 716 16.81 -6.78 5.13
CA ASN A 716 15.90 -5.67 4.81
C ASN A 716 14.62 -5.78 5.64
N ALA A 717 14.15 -6.99 5.93
CA ALA A 717 13.06 -7.25 6.87
C ALA A 717 13.33 -6.66 8.27
N LEU A 718 14.58 -6.70 8.76
CA LEU A 718 14.96 -6.05 10.03
C LEU A 718 14.81 -4.52 9.97
N ALA A 719 15.19 -3.89 8.85
CA ALA A 719 15.02 -2.45 8.66
C ALA A 719 13.54 -2.06 8.61
N GLN A 720 12.71 -2.84 7.92
CA GLN A 720 11.25 -2.64 7.91
C GLN A 720 10.62 -2.82 9.29
N LEU A 721 11.08 -3.78 10.09
CA LEU A 721 10.59 -3.96 11.46
C LEU A 721 10.95 -2.79 12.37
N ASP A 722 12.12 -2.18 12.16
CA ASP A 722 12.53 -0.97 12.87
C ASP A 722 11.59 0.20 12.55
N HIS A 723 11.20 0.34 11.28
CA HIS A 723 10.17 1.30 10.87
C HIS A 723 8.82 1.04 11.57
N ILE A 724 8.32 -0.20 11.55
CA ILE A 724 7.06 -0.55 12.24
C ILE A 724 7.14 -0.25 13.74
N THR A 725 8.27 -0.56 14.38
CA THR A 725 8.48 -0.34 15.81
C THR A 725 8.50 1.15 16.15
N ASP A 726 9.15 1.97 15.32
CA ASP A 726 9.16 3.42 15.47
C ASP A 726 7.75 4.01 15.26
N HIS A 727 7.02 3.54 14.25
CA HIS A 727 5.64 3.94 13.98
C HIS A 727 4.70 3.67 15.19
N VAL A 728 4.76 2.46 15.77
CA VAL A 728 4.00 2.12 16.98
C VAL A 728 4.43 2.97 18.18
N THR A 729 5.73 3.27 18.30
CA THR A 729 6.27 4.11 19.37
C THR A 729 5.78 5.56 19.26
N LYS A 730 5.65 6.10 18.04
CA LYS A 730 5.05 7.42 17.78
C LYS A 730 3.58 7.44 18.21
N ALA A 731 2.80 6.43 17.83
CA ALA A 731 1.40 6.29 18.25
C ALA A 731 1.25 6.15 19.78
N HIS A 732 2.16 5.39 20.41
CA HIS A 732 2.22 5.24 21.87
C HIS A 732 2.54 6.58 22.57
N THR A 733 3.48 7.35 22.02
CA THR A 733 3.81 8.69 22.52
C THR A 733 2.61 9.64 22.40
N GLN A 734 1.87 9.56 21.28
CA GLN A 734 0.68 10.37 21.06
C GLN A 734 -0.41 10.07 22.09
N ILE A 735 -0.74 8.80 22.34
CA ILE A 735 -1.77 8.47 23.33
C ILE A 735 -1.33 8.82 24.76
N GLY A 736 -0.05 8.69 25.08
CA GLY A 736 0.51 9.13 26.35
C GLY A 736 0.33 10.62 26.58
N ALA A 737 0.56 11.45 25.54
CA ALA A 737 0.30 12.89 25.60
C ALA A 737 -1.20 13.20 25.81
N LEU A 738 -2.10 12.50 25.11
CA LEU A 738 -3.55 12.66 25.27
C LEU A 738 -4.02 12.25 26.69
N SER A 739 -3.51 11.15 27.23
CA SER A 739 -3.82 10.71 28.60
C SER A 739 -3.37 11.72 29.65
N ASN A 740 -2.18 12.33 29.46
CA ASN A 740 -1.69 13.40 30.33
C ASN A 740 -2.58 14.65 30.25
N ALA A 741 -2.97 15.08 29.04
CA ALA A 741 -3.87 16.22 28.85
C ALA A 741 -5.25 16.01 29.51
N LEU A 742 -5.81 14.81 29.40
CA LEU A 742 -7.06 14.44 30.08
C LEU A 742 -6.91 14.42 31.59
N THR A 743 -5.76 13.96 32.10
CA THR A 743 -5.45 13.96 33.54
C THR A 743 -5.38 15.38 34.11
N GLU A 744 -4.69 16.29 33.42
CA GLU A 744 -4.60 17.69 33.81
C GLU A 744 -5.96 18.39 33.77
N THR A 745 -6.74 18.12 32.72
CA THR A 745 -8.07 18.73 32.56
C THR A 745 -9.04 18.24 33.63
N GLN A 746 -9.01 16.94 33.95
CA GLN A 746 -9.78 16.38 35.05
C GLN A 746 -9.40 17.03 36.39
N ALA A 747 -8.11 17.11 36.72
CA ALA A 747 -7.63 17.72 37.97
C ALA A 747 -8.04 19.21 38.08
N ARG A 748 -8.01 19.94 36.97
CA ARG A 748 -8.49 21.32 36.90
C ARG A 748 -9.99 21.41 37.12
N ALA A 749 -10.79 20.56 36.49
CA ALA A 749 -12.23 20.55 36.65
C ALA A 749 -12.64 20.19 38.10
N GLU A 750 -11.95 19.25 38.72
CA GLU A 750 -12.11 18.90 40.14
C GLU A 750 -11.80 20.10 41.06
N THR A 751 -10.70 20.81 40.78
CA THR A 751 -10.32 22.02 41.53
C THR A 751 -11.35 23.13 41.37
N LEU A 752 -11.81 23.39 40.14
CA LEU A 752 -12.86 24.39 39.86
C LEU A 752 -14.17 24.01 40.54
N LYS A 753 -14.55 22.73 40.53
CA LYS A 753 -15.76 22.24 41.20
C LYS A 753 -15.69 22.57 42.68
N VAL A 754 -14.57 22.25 43.34
CA VAL A 754 -14.37 22.56 44.76
C VAL A 754 -14.50 24.07 45.01
N ASN A 755 -13.85 24.92 44.20
CA ASN A 755 -13.94 26.37 44.35
C ASN A 755 -15.38 26.90 44.18
N VAL A 756 -16.11 26.45 43.15
CA VAL A 756 -17.50 26.85 42.91
C VAL A 756 -18.41 26.36 44.03
N THR A 757 -18.19 25.14 44.55
CA THR A 757 -18.91 24.62 45.73
C THR A 757 -18.62 25.45 46.98
N THR A 758 -17.38 25.92 47.19
CA THR A 758 -17.04 26.82 48.30
C THR A 758 -17.78 28.15 48.17
N VAL A 759 -17.73 28.80 47.00
CA VAL A 759 -18.45 30.07 46.74
C VAL A 759 -19.96 29.89 46.92
N GLN A 760 -20.52 28.77 46.45
CA GLN A 760 -21.93 28.43 46.66
C GLN A 760 -22.25 28.29 48.15
N THR A 761 -21.39 27.63 48.93
CA THR A 761 -21.58 27.46 50.37
C THR A 761 -21.49 28.79 51.11
N GLU A 762 -20.63 29.71 50.69
CA GLU A 762 -20.56 31.06 51.27
C GLU A 762 -21.84 31.87 51.00
N ILE A 763 -22.37 31.78 49.78
CA ILE A 763 -23.56 32.53 49.36
C ILE A 763 -24.84 31.92 49.98
N VAL A 764 -25.01 30.60 49.88
CA VAL A 764 -26.26 29.89 50.23
C VAL A 764 -26.22 29.31 51.64
N GLY A 765 -25.06 28.93 52.18
CA GLY A 765 -24.94 28.29 53.48
C GLY A 765 -25.33 29.21 54.63
N ILE A 766 -26.07 28.68 55.60
CA ILE A 766 -26.46 29.43 56.80
C ILE A 766 -25.34 29.42 57.84
N ASP A 767 -25.13 30.57 58.50
CA ASP A 767 -24.31 30.61 59.71
C ASP A 767 -25.11 29.96 60.85
N LEU A 768 -24.75 28.73 61.20
CA LEU A 768 -25.43 27.97 62.24
C LEU A 768 -25.39 28.68 63.59
N ALA A 769 -24.30 29.39 63.92
CA ALA A 769 -24.18 30.08 65.20
C ALA A 769 -25.19 31.23 65.29
N GLU A 770 -25.25 32.07 64.25
CA GLU A 770 -26.24 33.15 64.17
C GLU A 770 -27.67 32.62 64.10
N ALA A 771 -27.91 31.55 63.33
CA ALA A 771 -29.22 30.93 63.22
C ALA A 771 -29.71 30.33 64.55
N TYR A 772 -28.83 29.71 65.35
CA TYR A 772 -29.18 29.22 66.68
C TYR A 772 -29.46 30.36 67.67
N LEU A 773 -28.73 31.48 67.55
CA LEU A 773 -29.02 32.69 68.33
C LEU A 773 -30.40 33.25 67.96
N GLU A 774 -30.71 33.36 66.66
CA GLU A 774 -32.00 33.81 66.17
C GLU A 774 -33.13 32.85 66.57
N LEU A 775 -32.92 31.53 66.48
CA LEU A 775 -33.88 30.51 66.92
C LEU A 775 -34.20 30.68 68.40
N THR A 776 -33.18 30.86 69.23
CA THR A 776 -33.33 31.05 70.68
C THR A 776 -34.10 32.34 70.96
N GLN A 777 -33.78 33.44 70.27
CA GLN A 777 -34.46 34.72 70.41
C GLN A 777 -35.94 34.63 69.98
N VAL A 778 -36.22 34.02 68.83
CA VAL A 778 -37.57 33.87 68.29
C VAL A 778 -38.39 32.91 69.17
N SER A 779 -37.81 31.80 69.64
CA SER A 779 -38.44 30.86 70.58
C SER A 779 -38.82 31.56 71.89
N ASN A 780 -37.89 32.29 72.50
CA ASN A 780 -38.16 33.06 73.73
C ASN A 780 -39.26 34.12 73.51
N SER A 781 -39.26 34.80 72.36
CA SER A 781 -40.29 35.79 72.02
C SER A 781 -41.66 35.15 71.78
N TYR A 782 -41.68 33.96 71.19
CA TYR A 782 -42.88 33.17 70.91
C TYR A 782 -43.51 32.65 72.22
N GLU A 783 -42.70 32.13 73.15
CA GLU A 783 -43.16 31.76 74.49
C GLU A 783 -43.69 32.96 75.29
N ALA A 784 -42.99 34.10 75.22
CA ALA A 784 -43.44 35.34 75.85
C ALA A 784 -44.77 35.83 75.25
N MET A 785 -44.97 35.74 73.93
CA MET A 785 -46.23 36.06 73.25
C MET A 785 -47.36 35.09 73.62
N LEU A 786 -47.10 33.79 73.70
CA LEU A 786 -48.06 32.80 74.16
C LEU A 786 -48.53 33.10 75.59
N SER A 787 -47.60 33.45 76.47
CA SER A 787 -47.89 33.87 77.84
C SER A 787 -48.71 35.16 77.88
N ALA A 788 -48.37 36.15 77.05
CA ALA A 788 -49.13 37.40 76.94
C ALA A 788 -50.55 37.18 76.39
N ILE A 789 -50.74 36.35 75.36
CA ILE A 789 -52.05 35.99 74.80
C ILE A 789 -52.88 35.20 75.84
N ALA A 790 -52.27 34.26 76.54
CA ALA A 790 -52.91 33.52 77.64
C ALA A 790 -53.36 34.46 78.77
N LYS A 791 -52.56 35.48 79.09
CA LYS A 791 -52.86 36.50 80.10
C LYS A 791 -53.94 37.50 79.67
N VAL A 792 -53.98 37.88 78.38
CA VAL A 792 -55.05 38.70 77.80
C VAL A 792 -56.38 37.94 77.75
N ASN A 793 -56.35 36.64 77.44
CA ASN A 793 -57.54 35.77 77.48
C ASN A 793 -58.02 35.49 78.92
N SER A 794 -57.12 35.39 79.91
CA SER A 794 -57.49 35.16 81.32
C SER A 794 -58.05 36.40 82.01
N MET A 795 -57.65 37.61 81.61
CA MET A 795 -58.27 38.86 82.08
C MET A 795 -59.68 39.08 81.53
N SER A 796 -60.04 38.48 80.38
CA SER A 796 -61.34 38.70 79.72
C SER A 796 -62.49 37.86 80.29
N LEU A 797 -62.25 36.85 81.13
CA LEU A 797 -63.32 35.99 81.66
C LEU A 797 -63.36 35.87 83.19
N LEU A 798 -62.24 36.09 83.90
CA LEU A 798 -62.18 35.84 85.34
C LEU A 798 -62.29 37.10 86.23
N ASP A 799 -62.25 38.30 85.67
CA ASP A 799 -62.45 39.57 86.42
C ASP A 799 -63.89 40.11 86.33
N TYR A 800 -64.84 39.34 85.74
CA TYR A 800 -66.26 39.74 85.65
C TYR A 800 -67.23 38.78 86.39
N MET A 801 -66.73 37.87 87.21
CA MET A 801 -67.54 37.13 88.19
C MET A 801 -66.96 37.36 89.58
#